data_AF-A0A2V9UVT5-F1
#
_entry.id   AF-A0A2V9UVT5-F1
#
_cell.length_a   1.000
_cell.length_b   1.000
_cell.length_c   1.000
_cell.angle_alpha   90.00
_cell.angle_beta   90.00
_cell.angle_gamma   90.00
#
_symmetry.space_group_name_H-M   'P 1'
#
loop_
_entity.id
_entity.type
_entity.pdbx_description
1 polymer ?
#
loop_
_entity_poly.entity_id
_entity_poly.type
_entity_poly.pdbx_seq_one_letter_code
_entity_poly.pdbx_strand_id
1 'polypeptide(L)'
;MAFGFGFNKQKVLSAAEKYVQQGKLQNAIAEYEKILKADPKDLTVMNTVGDLYSRNGEVDKATECFKSVGDAYAAQGFTVKGIAMYKKIGKLKPSLESVLKLAELYTQQGLFNDARAQYLQVAEEFLRAGELEQSVRIFQKILEMDPENVAMRVRLAEVYIRLGKKNDAWQIFSAAAETLRNRGSRSGAEEILQRMLTLDPGNSYALLLRARNALESGDAASAIPLFQKVTDLDNHADGLRDLLKAYLQSGRVAEGGSVAAKLLALHSDVGPMFTYIDALVQSGGQEEAVQIIEEHSDRLLAENSAKVLETLRAVIGPLGNHPTALEKVTELFQKAGDQSHLTEVHELLAHAYVQSGEFSRARDLYQGLAEQEPQNPMHMQNYQQVVGMMGGSVRSKLLSVEEGIVLVEELEATTPPVDQPYSPEIASALRAALTDTELFMSYNMPDKALGPLMSVLPIAPTDVRLNQRLAALYPRSERFADAAACCRTLASVYHESGLSEEGSRYEDLARRCEERASSSPSPTPAPPDTDATEIPMAPWPLEATDANQEFAIADDPAVVEADQPAEFETVASPSSTSEIDLSEEWEDALTTEASHLPVVAGESVEEAPVEPAVEAISIESSDAVAETIEEVRFYLEHSMFDQARAAYIKLQTQTA
;
A
#
# COMPACT_ATOMS: atom_id res chain seq x y z
N MET A 1 -9.54 64.03 61.94
CA MET A 1 -8.95 65.38 62.12
C MET A 1 -9.86 66.41 61.45
N ALA A 2 -9.67 67.71 61.70
CA ALA A 2 -10.63 68.74 61.31
C ALA A 2 -10.58 69.06 59.80
N PHE A 3 -11.76 69.07 59.15
CA PHE A 3 -11.96 69.80 57.89
C PHE A 3 -12.05 71.30 58.22
N GLY A 4 -10.97 72.03 57.98
CA GLY A 4 -10.86 73.47 58.25
C GLY A 4 -10.67 74.29 56.98
N PHE A 5 -11.53 75.28 56.79
CA PHE A 5 -11.42 76.46 55.91
C PHE A 5 -10.34 76.48 54.80
N GLY A 6 -10.80 76.49 53.55
CA GLY A 6 -10.18 77.35 52.53
C GLY A 6 -9.07 76.77 51.65
N PHE A 7 -8.90 75.46 51.55
CA PHE A 7 -8.00 74.88 50.54
C PHE A 7 -8.55 75.07 49.10
N ASN A 8 -8.26 76.23 48.51
CA ASN A 8 -8.65 76.55 47.14
C ASN A 8 -7.62 75.96 46.15
N LYS A 9 -7.92 74.75 45.63
CA LYS A 9 -7.09 74.02 44.66
C LYS A 9 -6.71 74.87 43.44
N GLN A 10 -7.63 75.67 42.89
CA GLN A 10 -7.35 76.56 41.74
C GLN A 10 -6.36 77.69 42.08
N LYS A 11 -6.43 78.26 43.29
CA LYS A 11 -5.47 79.29 43.75
C LYS A 11 -4.06 78.73 43.96
N VAL A 12 -3.95 77.47 44.40
CA VAL A 12 -2.65 76.80 44.55
C VAL A 12 -2.09 76.38 43.19
N LEU A 13 -2.91 75.84 42.29
CA LEU A 13 -2.52 75.51 40.91
C LEU A 13 -1.95 76.74 40.18
N SER A 14 -2.70 77.84 40.13
CA SER A 14 -2.27 79.08 39.46
C SER A 14 -1.03 79.75 40.11
N ALA A 15 -0.81 79.56 41.41
CA ALA A 15 0.44 79.96 42.06
C ALA A 15 1.62 79.07 41.65
N ALA A 16 1.41 77.75 41.58
CA ALA A 16 2.42 76.78 41.18
C ALA A 16 2.81 76.96 39.70
N GLU A 17 1.84 77.08 38.80
CA GLU A 17 2.02 77.39 37.37
C GLU A 17 2.85 78.67 37.16
N LYS A 18 2.57 79.72 37.94
CA LYS A 18 3.34 80.97 37.91
C LYS A 18 4.81 80.78 38.36
N TYR A 19 5.09 79.84 39.26
CA TYR A 19 6.47 79.47 39.60
C TYR A 19 7.13 78.62 38.50
N VAL A 20 6.39 77.72 37.82
CA VAL A 20 6.90 76.98 36.65
C VAL A 20 7.29 77.95 35.52
N GLN A 21 6.43 78.92 35.20
CA GLN A 21 6.70 79.97 34.21
C GLN A 21 7.90 80.85 34.56
N GLN A 22 8.23 80.99 35.85
CA GLN A 22 9.43 81.70 36.33
C GLN A 22 10.68 80.82 36.41
N GLY A 23 10.63 79.54 35.99
CA GLY A 23 11.72 78.58 36.14
C GLY A 23 12.04 78.18 37.59
N LYS A 24 11.21 78.57 38.56
CA LYS A 24 11.42 78.34 40.01
C LYS A 24 10.86 76.97 40.40
N LEU A 25 11.44 75.91 39.85
CA LEU A 25 10.91 74.55 39.91
C LEU A 25 10.64 74.07 41.35
N GLN A 26 11.59 74.25 42.28
CA GLN A 26 11.40 73.89 43.69
C GLN A 26 10.22 74.62 44.36
N ASN A 27 9.99 75.90 44.04
CA ASN A 27 8.83 76.63 44.57
C ASN A 27 7.51 76.14 43.95
N ALA A 28 7.51 75.76 42.66
CA ALA A 28 6.35 75.16 42.03
C ALA A 28 6.01 73.80 42.65
N ILE A 29 7.01 72.93 42.82
CA ILE A 29 6.89 71.63 43.51
C ILE A 29 6.31 71.82 44.92
N ALA A 30 6.84 72.77 45.70
CA ALA A 30 6.35 73.05 47.05
C ALA A 30 4.90 73.56 47.11
N GLU A 31 4.37 74.19 46.06
CA GLU A 31 2.94 74.51 45.95
C GLU A 31 2.11 73.30 45.51
N TYR A 32 2.53 72.55 44.48
CA TYR A 32 1.82 71.33 44.04
C TYR A 32 1.76 70.25 45.14
N GLU A 33 2.80 70.12 45.98
CA GLU A 33 2.79 69.22 47.14
C GLU A 33 1.69 69.57 48.16
N LYS A 34 1.26 70.83 48.27
CA LYS A 34 0.12 71.19 49.14
C LYS A 34 -1.19 70.63 48.59
N ILE A 35 -1.31 70.49 47.27
CA ILE A 35 -2.43 69.83 46.62
C ILE A 35 -2.37 68.33 46.90
N LEU A 36 -1.21 67.66 46.74
CA LEU A 36 -1.07 66.24 47.05
C LEU A 36 -1.26 65.91 48.53
N LYS A 37 -0.96 66.85 49.44
CA LYS A 37 -1.26 66.73 50.89
C LYS A 37 -2.75 66.88 51.22
N ALA A 38 -3.54 67.53 50.36
CA ALA A 38 -4.99 67.66 50.49
C ALA A 38 -5.77 66.59 49.72
N ASP A 39 -5.21 66.12 48.60
CA ASP A 39 -5.79 65.15 47.66
C ASP A 39 -4.68 64.19 47.16
N PRO A 40 -4.31 63.16 47.95
CA PRO A 40 -3.22 62.24 47.62
C PRO A 40 -3.49 61.32 46.42
N LYS A 41 -4.66 61.42 45.77
CA LYS A 41 -5.07 60.60 44.63
C LYS A 41 -5.15 61.39 43.32
N ASP A 42 -4.77 62.67 43.31
CA ASP A 42 -4.70 63.45 42.08
C ASP A 42 -3.51 63.02 41.19
N LEU A 43 -3.76 62.03 40.33
CA LEU A 43 -2.78 61.52 39.37
C LEU A 43 -2.30 62.58 38.36
N THR A 44 -3.10 63.63 38.12
CA THR A 44 -2.73 64.70 37.19
C THR A 44 -1.67 65.61 37.81
N VAL A 45 -1.88 66.01 39.06
CA VAL A 45 -0.91 66.79 39.84
C VAL A 45 0.31 65.95 40.22
N MET A 46 0.14 64.65 40.51
CA MET A 46 1.27 63.78 40.80
C MET A 46 2.16 63.55 39.57
N ASN A 47 1.58 63.51 38.36
CA ASN A 47 2.38 63.54 37.12
C ASN A 47 3.09 64.88 36.92
N THR A 48 2.44 66.04 37.14
CA THR A 48 3.13 67.34 36.97
C THR A 48 4.23 67.53 38.00
N VAL A 49 4.07 67.02 39.23
CA VAL A 49 5.15 66.97 40.24
C VAL A 49 6.30 66.08 39.78
N GLY A 50 6.03 64.90 39.20
CA GLY A 50 7.06 64.05 38.59
C GLY A 50 7.80 64.74 37.43
N ASP A 51 7.07 65.41 36.54
CA ASP A 51 7.64 66.17 35.41
C ASP A 51 8.48 67.38 35.89
N LEU A 52 8.15 67.98 37.04
CA LEU A 52 8.93 69.05 37.64
C LEU A 52 10.16 68.53 38.40
N TYR A 53 10.05 67.43 39.15
CA TYR A 53 11.20 66.77 39.79
C TYR A 53 12.22 66.30 38.73
N SER A 54 11.73 65.75 37.61
CA SER A 54 12.55 65.38 36.45
C SER A 54 13.32 66.59 35.89
N ARG A 55 12.63 67.72 35.68
CA ARG A 55 13.27 68.98 35.23
C ARG A 55 14.21 69.61 36.26
N ASN A 56 14.02 69.33 37.55
CA ASN A 56 14.87 69.81 38.63
C ASN A 56 16.10 68.91 38.89
N GLY A 57 16.25 67.80 38.14
CA GLY A 57 17.33 66.83 38.30
C GLY A 57 17.15 65.85 39.47
N GLU A 58 16.00 65.87 40.16
CA GLU A 58 15.69 64.98 41.29
C GLU A 58 15.10 63.66 40.76
N VAL A 59 15.94 62.90 40.05
CA VAL A 59 15.56 61.70 39.28
C VAL A 59 14.82 60.67 40.13
N ASP A 60 15.31 60.34 41.33
CA ASP A 60 14.70 59.30 42.18
C ASP A 60 13.24 59.65 42.54
N LYS A 61 13.00 60.87 43.05
CA LYS A 61 11.64 61.36 43.34
C LYS A 61 10.75 61.41 42.10
N ALA A 62 11.31 61.80 40.95
CA ALA A 62 10.58 61.77 39.69
C ALA A 62 10.12 60.35 39.35
N THR A 63 10.99 59.35 39.52
CA THR A 63 10.63 57.94 39.29
C THR A 63 9.62 57.41 40.30
N GLU A 64 9.69 57.79 41.57
CA GLU A 64 8.65 57.45 42.58
C GLU A 64 7.28 58.03 42.21
N CYS A 65 7.22 59.31 41.82
CA CYS A 65 5.98 59.94 41.35
C CYS A 65 5.43 59.25 40.11
N PHE A 66 6.25 59.01 39.08
CA PHE A 66 5.79 58.32 37.86
C PHE A 66 5.39 56.86 38.10
N LYS A 67 6.05 56.15 39.01
CA LYS A 67 5.68 54.78 39.40
C LYS A 67 4.29 54.75 40.03
N SER A 68 4.07 55.61 41.03
CA SER A 68 2.76 55.78 41.69
C SER A 68 1.64 56.16 40.71
N VAL A 69 1.91 57.06 39.75
CA VAL A 69 0.94 57.41 38.69
C VAL A 69 0.71 56.23 37.74
N GLY A 70 1.76 55.52 37.34
CA GLY A 70 1.69 54.40 36.41
C GLY A 70 0.91 53.21 36.98
N ASP A 71 1.20 52.80 38.20
CA ASP A 71 0.49 51.75 38.93
C ASP A 71 -0.98 52.12 39.18
N ALA A 72 -1.25 53.38 39.53
CA ALA A 72 -2.63 53.86 39.72
C ALA A 72 -3.43 53.91 38.41
N TYR A 73 -2.82 54.25 37.27
CA TYR A 73 -3.46 54.14 35.96
C TYR A 73 -3.68 52.68 35.55
N ALA A 74 -2.72 51.78 35.80
CA ALA A 74 -2.86 50.35 35.53
C ALA A 74 -4.01 49.74 36.33
N ALA A 75 -4.09 50.01 37.63
CA ALA A 75 -5.17 49.56 38.52
C ALA A 75 -6.56 50.14 38.15
N GLN A 76 -6.62 51.20 37.35
CA GLN A 76 -7.84 51.79 36.80
C GLN A 76 -8.17 51.29 35.39
N GLY A 77 -7.40 50.35 34.83
CA GLY A 77 -7.55 49.88 33.45
C GLY A 77 -7.02 50.83 32.37
N PHE A 78 -6.38 51.94 32.75
CA PHE A 78 -5.75 52.89 31.81
C PHE A 78 -4.32 52.44 31.44
N THR A 79 -4.18 51.19 30.99
CA THR A 79 -2.94 50.53 30.54
C THR A 79 -2.04 51.43 29.69
N VAL A 80 -2.57 52.07 28.63
CA VAL A 80 -1.81 52.98 27.74
C VAL A 80 -1.17 54.14 28.51
N LYS A 81 -1.86 54.70 29.53
CA LYS A 81 -1.31 55.78 30.37
C LYS A 81 -0.25 55.24 31.33
N GLY A 82 -0.44 54.01 31.85
CA GLY A 82 0.59 53.29 32.61
C GLY A 82 1.87 53.09 31.80
N ILE A 83 1.75 52.55 30.57
CA ILE A 83 2.85 52.37 29.61
C ILE A 83 3.60 53.69 29.39
N ALA A 84 2.89 54.81 29.21
CA ALA A 84 3.51 56.11 29.03
C ALA A 84 4.33 56.56 30.26
N MET A 85 3.87 56.28 31.49
CA MET A 85 4.63 56.58 32.71
C MET A 85 5.86 55.67 32.87
N TYR A 86 5.73 54.37 32.63
CA TYR A 86 6.88 53.46 32.71
C TYR A 86 7.92 53.74 31.60
N LYS A 87 7.50 54.21 30.42
CA LYS A 87 8.41 54.76 29.40
C LYS A 87 9.11 56.06 29.84
N LYS A 88 8.50 56.91 30.70
CA LYS A 88 9.23 58.03 31.34
C LYS A 88 10.27 57.53 32.34
N ILE A 89 9.91 56.56 33.20
CA ILE A 89 10.83 55.99 34.21
C ILE A 89 12.06 55.39 33.53
N GLY A 90 11.87 54.53 32.53
CA GLY A 90 12.98 53.88 31.81
C GLY A 90 13.94 54.87 31.12
N LYS A 91 13.45 56.04 30.68
CA LYS A 91 14.28 57.11 30.11
C LYS A 91 15.06 57.93 31.15
N LEU A 92 14.62 57.94 32.40
CA LEU A 92 15.24 58.71 33.49
C LEU A 92 16.19 57.86 34.35
N LYS A 93 15.79 56.61 34.62
CA LYS A 93 16.56 55.64 35.39
C LYS A 93 16.24 54.22 34.90
N PRO A 94 16.97 53.70 33.90
CA PRO A 94 16.86 52.31 33.48
C PRO A 94 16.99 51.39 34.69
N SER A 95 16.00 50.53 34.91
CA SER A 95 15.98 49.60 36.04
C SER A 95 15.13 48.39 35.70
N LEU A 96 15.59 47.20 36.09
CA LEU A 96 14.96 45.92 35.74
C LEU A 96 13.49 45.87 36.20
N GLU A 97 13.16 46.42 37.37
CA GLU A 97 11.77 46.54 37.85
C GLU A 97 10.91 47.37 36.88
N SER A 98 11.42 48.49 36.37
CA SER A 98 10.67 49.35 35.43
C SER A 98 10.45 48.69 34.06
N VAL A 99 11.42 47.91 33.57
CA VAL A 99 11.31 47.16 32.30
C VAL A 99 10.36 45.97 32.47
N LEU A 100 10.48 45.22 33.57
CA LEU A 100 9.54 44.15 33.92
C LEU A 100 8.11 44.67 34.00
N LYS A 101 7.89 45.82 34.65
CA LYS A 101 6.54 46.38 34.80
C LYS A 101 6.00 46.94 33.49
N LEU A 102 6.86 47.51 32.64
CA LEU A 102 6.49 47.91 31.28
C LEU A 102 6.07 46.68 30.43
N ALA A 103 6.77 45.56 30.55
CA ALA A 103 6.41 44.30 29.89
C ALA A 103 5.05 43.74 30.36
N GLU A 104 4.76 43.77 31.67
CA GLU A 104 3.44 43.39 32.20
C GLU A 104 2.31 44.27 31.65
N LEU A 105 2.54 45.59 31.53
CA LEU A 105 1.54 46.51 30.98
C LEU A 105 1.34 46.33 29.47
N TYR A 106 2.40 46.00 28.72
CA TYR A 106 2.27 45.60 27.32
C TYR A 106 1.49 44.28 27.17
N THR A 107 1.72 43.30 28.05
CA THR A 107 0.94 42.04 28.09
C THR A 107 -0.55 42.32 28.31
N GLN A 108 -0.88 43.14 29.31
CA GLN A 108 -2.26 43.57 29.61
C GLN A 108 -2.91 44.36 28.48
N GLN A 109 -2.12 45.02 27.63
CA GLN A 109 -2.58 45.77 26.47
C GLN A 109 -2.75 44.90 25.20
N GLY A 110 -2.32 43.64 25.22
CA GLY A 110 -2.28 42.76 24.04
C GLY A 110 -1.11 43.05 23.09
N LEU A 111 -0.14 43.87 23.48
CA LEU A 111 1.03 44.23 22.67
C LEU A 111 2.14 43.18 22.87
N PHE A 112 1.87 41.94 22.45
CA PHE A 112 2.73 40.79 22.75
C PHE A 112 4.14 40.88 22.15
N ASN A 113 4.31 41.53 20.99
CA ASN A 113 5.63 41.75 20.40
C ASN A 113 6.50 42.71 21.25
N ASP A 114 5.94 43.84 21.68
CA ASP A 114 6.59 44.76 22.62
C ASP A 114 6.88 44.06 23.96
N ALA A 115 5.90 43.32 24.50
CA ALA A 115 6.04 42.60 25.76
C ALA A 115 7.18 41.58 25.71
N ARG A 116 7.26 40.77 24.64
CA ARG A 116 8.31 39.78 24.42
C ARG A 116 9.69 40.44 24.35
N ALA A 117 9.83 41.57 23.65
CA ALA A 117 11.10 42.30 23.60
C ALA A 117 11.56 42.82 24.98
N GLN A 118 10.64 43.36 25.79
CA GLN A 118 10.97 43.81 27.15
C GLN A 118 11.24 42.65 28.12
N TYR A 119 10.49 41.55 28.04
CA TYR A 119 10.78 40.35 28.83
C TYR A 119 12.10 39.70 28.45
N LEU A 120 12.47 39.65 27.15
CA LEU A 120 13.77 39.13 26.71
C LEU A 120 14.94 39.91 27.34
N GLN A 121 14.89 41.24 27.32
CA GLN A 121 15.89 42.08 27.97
C GLN A 121 16.03 41.77 29.46
N VAL A 122 14.92 41.52 30.17
CA VAL A 122 14.91 41.16 31.59
C VAL A 122 15.43 39.73 31.81
N ALA A 123 15.05 38.77 30.97
CA ALA A 123 15.49 37.38 31.06
C ALA A 123 17.00 37.26 30.83
N GLU A 124 17.55 37.97 29.85
CA GLU A 124 18.99 38.05 29.58
C GLU A 124 19.76 38.68 30.74
N GLU A 125 19.27 39.78 31.31
CA GLU A 125 19.95 40.43 32.43
C GLU A 125 20.01 39.50 33.66
N PHE A 126 18.95 38.72 33.92
CA PHE A 126 19.00 37.64 34.91
C PHE A 126 20.00 36.52 34.53
N LEU A 127 20.16 36.17 33.25
CA LEU A 127 21.19 35.19 32.81
C LEU A 127 22.62 35.69 32.98
N ARG A 128 22.85 37.01 32.88
CA ARG A 128 24.13 37.69 33.13
C ARG A 128 24.43 37.80 34.61
N ALA A 129 23.42 38.14 35.43
CA ALA A 129 23.50 38.17 36.89
C ALA A 129 23.65 36.78 37.53
N GLY A 130 23.30 35.71 36.80
CA GLY A 130 23.30 34.33 37.30
C GLY A 130 22.03 33.94 38.06
N GLU A 131 21.00 34.77 38.04
CA GLU A 131 19.71 34.54 38.72
C GLU A 131 18.79 33.66 37.86
N LEU A 132 19.24 32.43 37.60
CA LEU A 132 18.66 31.52 36.62
C LEU A 132 17.19 31.18 36.90
N GLU A 133 16.78 31.01 38.16
CA GLU A 133 15.37 30.79 38.54
C GLU A 133 14.48 31.99 38.24
N GLN A 134 15.02 33.22 38.27
CA GLN A 134 14.26 34.40 37.85
C GLN A 134 14.15 34.46 36.33
N SER A 135 15.23 34.17 35.61
CA SER A 135 15.21 34.06 34.14
C SER A 135 14.20 33.02 33.65
N VAL A 136 14.13 31.83 34.28
CA VAL A 136 13.09 30.80 33.99
C VAL A 136 11.68 31.38 34.07
N ARG A 137 11.34 32.13 35.12
CA ARG A 137 9.99 32.72 35.28
C ARG A 137 9.67 33.73 34.20
N ILE A 138 10.67 34.43 33.66
CA ILE A 138 10.46 35.40 32.58
C ILE A 138 10.31 34.69 31.22
N PHE A 139 11.09 33.64 30.95
CA PHE A 139 10.87 32.79 29.78
C PHE A 139 9.52 32.07 29.83
N GLN A 140 9.05 31.66 31.02
CA GLN A 140 7.68 31.14 31.22
C GLN A 140 6.63 32.22 30.86
N LYS A 141 6.75 33.45 31.37
CA LYS A 141 5.87 34.57 30.96
C LYS A 141 5.88 34.85 29.45
N ILE A 142 7.00 34.62 28.75
CA ILE A 142 7.05 34.75 27.28
C ILE A 142 6.24 33.62 26.62
N LEU A 143 6.40 32.37 27.08
CA LEU A 143 5.66 31.21 26.56
C LEU A 143 4.18 31.19 26.98
N GLU A 144 3.79 31.90 28.03
CA GLU A 144 2.37 32.16 28.38
C GLU A 144 1.67 33.04 27.32
N MET A 145 2.41 33.92 26.64
CA MET A 145 1.89 34.76 25.55
C MET A 145 2.00 34.10 24.18
N ASP A 146 3.05 33.30 23.96
CA ASP A 146 3.41 32.71 22.67
C ASP A 146 3.86 31.24 22.89
N PRO A 147 2.92 30.31 23.15
CA PRO A 147 3.25 28.96 23.60
C PRO A 147 4.05 28.14 22.60
N GLU A 148 3.84 28.38 21.30
CA GLU A 148 4.52 27.67 20.21
C GLU A 148 5.88 28.27 19.82
N ASN A 149 6.40 29.25 20.57
CA ASN A 149 7.66 29.88 20.22
C ASN A 149 8.86 28.96 20.49
N VAL A 150 9.23 28.17 19.48
CA VAL A 150 10.32 27.20 19.50
C VAL A 150 11.64 27.83 19.97
N ALA A 151 11.98 29.04 19.50
CA ALA A 151 13.19 29.73 19.92
C ALA A 151 13.19 30.04 21.43
N MET A 152 12.05 30.50 21.98
CA MET A 152 11.92 30.75 23.41
C MET A 152 11.89 29.47 24.24
N ARG A 153 11.33 28.36 23.72
CA ARG A 153 11.44 27.03 24.34
C ARG A 153 12.90 26.57 24.39
N VAL A 154 13.64 26.67 23.29
CA VAL A 154 15.08 26.33 23.23
C VAL A 154 15.88 27.16 24.25
N ARG A 155 15.64 28.47 24.35
CA ARG A 155 16.26 29.31 25.40
C ARG A 155 15.89 28.87 26.81
N LEU A 156 14.62 28.56 27.09
CA LEU A 156 14.19 28.06 28.41
C LEU A 156 14.87 26.73 28.79
N ALA A 157 14.99 25.80 27.84
CA ALA A 157 15.71 24.54 28.04
C ALA A 157 17.22 24.78 28.32
N GLU A 158 17.86 25.73 27.64
CA GLU A 158 19.23 26.18 27.95
C GLU A 158 19.37 26.70 29.39
N VAL A 159 18.38 27.44 29.92
CA VAL A 159 18.38 27.86 31.33
C VAL A 159 18.21 26.67 32.28
N TYR A 160 17.31 25.73 31.98
CA TYR A 160 17.12 24.53 32.79
C TYR A 160 18.36 23.64 32.84
N ILE A 161 19.14 23.55 31.75
CA ILE A 161 20.43 22.85 31.74
C ILE A 161 21.45 23.56 32.65
N ARG A 162 21.53 24.90 32.61
CA ARG A 162 22.39 25.68 33.51
C ARG A 162 21.98 25.54 34.99
N LEU A 163 20.70 25.29 35.26
CA LEU A 163 20.15 24.94 36.59
C LEU A 163 20.38 23.47 37.00
N GLY A 164 20.95 22.62 36.13
CA GLY A 164 21.08 21.18 36.36
C GLY A 164 19.76 20.39 36.27
N LYS A 165 18.65 21.05 35.94
CA LYS A 165 17.30 20.46 35.83
C LYS A 165 17.09 19.77 34.48
N LYS A 166 17.83 18.68 34.25
CA LYS A 166 17.80 17.93 32.98
C LYS A 166 16.38 17.51 32.57
N ASN A 167 15.58 16.99 33.50
CA ASN A 167 14.22 16.52 33.22
C ASN A 167 13.31 17.64 32.67
N ASP A 168 13.33 18.81 33.31
CA ASP A 168 12.57 19.99 32.89
C ASP A 168 13.05 20.46 31.50
N ALA A 169 14.37 20.47 31.25
CA ALA A 169 14.94 20.81 29.95
C ALA A 169 14.50 19.84 28.84
N TRP A 170 14.47 18.53 29.11
CA TRP A 170 14.01 17.52 28.15
C TRP A 170 12.53 17.68 27.80
N GLN A 171 11.65 18.01 28.76
CA GLN A 171 10.23 18.27 28.49
C GLN A 171 10.00 19.51 27.61
N ILE A 172 10.84 20.54 27.76
CA ILE A 172 10.77 21.74 26.92
C ILE A 172 11.35 21.48 25.52
N PHE A 173 12.44 20.72 25.41
CA PHE A 173 13.00 20.32 24.12
C PHE A 173 12.12 19.33 23.35
N SER A 174 11.50 18.34 24.02
CA SER A 174 10.58 17.40 23.36
C SER A 174 9.42 18.15 22.71
N ALA A 175 8.74 19.01 23.49
CA ALA A 175 7.69 19.86 22.96
C ALA A 175 8.18 20.77 21.82
N ALA A 176 9.39 21.34 21.91
CA ALA A 176 9.96 22.16 20.84
C ALA A 176 10.19 21.36 19.53
N ALA A 177 10.73 20.15 19.62
CA ALA A 177 10.89 19.25 18.48
C ALA A 177 9.55 18.80 17.89
N GLU A 178 8.52 18.57 18.71
CA GLU A 178 7.16 18.27 18.24
C GLU A 178 6.53 19.45 17.49
N THR A 179 6.64 20.66 18.02
CA THR A 179 6.12 21.86 17.33
C THR A 179 6.83 22.11 16.00
N LEU A 180 8.12 21.81 15.88
CA LEU A 180 8.82 21.85 14.58
C LEU A 180 8.35 20.73 13.62
N ARG A 181 8.25 19.49 14.09
CA ARG A 181 7.76 18.36 13.28
C ARG A 181 6.33 18.59 12.77
N ASN A 182 5.44 19.09 13.63
CA ASN A 182 4.05 19.42 13.29
C ASN A 182 3.94 20.60 12.30
N ARG A 183 4.97 21.45 12.22
CA ARG A 183 5.12 22.51 11.21
C ARG A 183 5.89 22.05 9.95
N GLY A 184 6.16 20.75 9.81
CA GLY A 184 6.91 20.17 8.68
C GLY A 184 8.44 20.35 8.74
N SER A 185 8.96 21.11 9.72
CA SER A 185 10.40 21.38 9.87
C SER A 185 11.12 20.19 10.52
N ARG A 186 11.30 19.12 9.75
CA ARG A 186 12.01 17.90 10.19
C ARG A 186 13.49 18.17 10.53
N SER A 187 14.17 19.04 9.78
CA SER A 187 15.57 19.42 10.03
C SER A 187 15.76 20.13 11.37
N GLY A 188 14.98 21.16 11.66
CA GLY A 188 15.07 21.85 12.96
C GLY A 188 14.66 20.96 14.15
N ALA A 189 13.71 20.03 13.94
CA ALA A 189 13.39 19.01 14.95
C ALA A 189 14.60 18.09 15.21
N GLU A 190 15.28 17.65 14.15
CA GLU A 190 16.50 16.83 14.21
C GLU A 190 17.65 17.53 14.96
N GLU A 191 17.86 18.83 14.76
CA GLU A 191 18.83 19.62 15.53
C GLU A 191 18.53 19.61 17.04
N ILE A 192 17.27 19.82 17.43
CA ILE A 192 16.87 19.78 18.85
C ILE A 192 17.08 18.37 19.43
N LEU A 193 16.77 17.32 18.68
CA LEU A 193 16.97 15.93 19.11
C LEU A 193 18.46 15.58 19.22
N GLN A 194 19.30 16.04 18.28
CA GLN A 194 20.75 15.93 18.37
C GLN A 194 21.29 16.66 19.62
N ARG A 195 20.75 17.84 19.96
CA ARG A 195 21.08 18.57 21.20
C ARG A 195 20.58 17.88 22.47
N MET A 196 19.50 17.11 22.44
CA MET A 196 19.10 16.24 23.55
C MET A 196 20.11 15.09 23.72
N LEU A 197 20.51 14.44 22.63
CA LEU A 197 21.42 13.30 22.63
C LEU A 197 22.87 13.64 23.02
N THR A 198 23.33 14.88 22.84
CA THR A 198 24.65 15.31 23.38
C THR A 198 24.63 15.58 24.89
N LEU A 199 23.45 15.84 25.48
CA LEU A 199 23.27 16.02 26.93
C LEU A 199 22.99 14.71 27.68
N ASP A 200 22.42 13.74 26.95
CA ASP A 200 22.12 12.37 27.38
C ASP A 200 22.02 11.42 26.16
N PRO A 201 23.09 10.68 25.83
CA PRO A 201 23.10 9.75 24.71
C PRO A 201 22.12 8.57 24.84
N GLY A 202 21.61 8.31 26.05
CA GLY A 202 20.65 7.23 26.34
C GLY A 202 19.19 7.66 26.28
N ASN A 203 18.90 8.90 25.88
CA ASN A 203 17.56 9.47 25.99
C ASN A 203 16.54 8.78 25.05
N SER A 204 15.74 7.87 25.60
CA SER A 204 14.77 7.04 24.86
C SER A 204 13.84 7.86 23.97
N TYR A 205 13.29 8.98 24.46
CA TYR A 205 12.41 9.85 23.67
C TYR A 205 13.13 10.41 22.43
N ALA A 206 14.34 10.95 22.61
CA ALA A 206 15.10 11.54 21.51
C ALA A 206 15.52 10.49 20.47
N LEU A 207 15.90 9.28 20.90
CA LEU A 207 16.20 8.15 20.02
C LEU A 207 14.97 7.67 19.25
N LEU A 208 13.83 7.46 19.93
CA LEU A 208 12.56 7.03 19.33
C LEU A 208 12.08 8.02 18.27
N LEU A 209 12.06 9.31 18.59
CA LEU A 209 11.56 10.32 17.67
C LEU A 209 12.50 10.52 16.47
N ARG A 210 13.82 10.42 16.67
CA ARG A 210 14.80 10.42 15.57
C ARG A 210 14.61 9.22 14.64
N ALA A 211 14.39 8.04 15.20
CA ALA A 211 14.12 6.82 14.43
C ALA A 211 12.81 6.93 13.63
N ARG A 212 11.77 7.53 14.21
CA ARG A 212 10.52 7.85 13.52
C ARG A 212 10.73 8.87 12.39
N ASN A 213 11.50 9.94 12.60
CA ASN A 213 11.83 10.90 11.54
C ASN A 213 12.52 10.22 10.34
N ALA A 214 13.49 9.33 10.59
CA ALA A 214 14.18 8.56 9.55
C ALA A 214 13.22 7.64 8.78
N LEU A 215 12.38 6.89 9.49
CA LEU A 215 11.34 6.04 8.91
C LEU A 215 10.34 6.86 8.06
N GLU A 216 9.92 8.02 8.54
CA GLU A 216 9.06 8.97 7.83
C GLU A 216 9.72 9.62 6.59
N SER A 217 11.05 9.57 6.47
CA SER A 217 11.80 9.94 5.26
C SER A 217 12.06 8.76 4.31
N GLY A 218 11.61 7.56 4.66
CA GLY A 218 11.81 6.32 3.89
C GLY A 218 13.09 5.57 4.21
N ASP A 219 14.00 6.14 5.01
CA ASP A 219 15.21 5.46 5.48
C ASP A 219 14.92 4.57 6.70
N ALA A 220 14.25 3.45 6.42
CA ALA A 220 14.04 2.39 7.39
C ALA A 220 15.36 1.73 7.86
N ALA A 221 16.44 1.83 7.07
CA ALA A 221 17.72 1.19 7.37
C ALA A 221 18.48 1.91 8.49
N SER A 222 18.49 3.25 8.52
CA SER A 222 19.08 4.01 9.64
C SER A 222 18.15 4.12 10.86
N ALA A 223 16.84 3.95 10.68
CA ALA A 223 15.87 3.91 11.78
C ALA A 223 16.10 2.72 12.75
N ILE A 224 16.35 1.51 12.22
CA ILE A 224 16.55 0.28 13.03
C ILE A 224 17.66 0.43 14.10
N PRO A 225 18.90 0.85 13.79
CA PRO A 225 19.97 1.01 14.79
C PRO A 225 19.77 2.22 15.74
N LEU A 226 18.75 3.05 15.52
CA LEU A 226 18.31 4.05 16.49
C LEU A 226 17.31 3.45 17.48
N PHE A 227 16.31 2.70 17.01
CA PHE A 227 15.40 1.92 17.87
C PHE A 227 16.17 0.93 18.76
N GLN A 228 17.14 0.20 18.21
CA GLN A 228 17.95 -0.78 18.96
C GLN A 228 18.83 -0.18 20.06
N LYS A 229 19.01 1.15 20.11
CA LYS A 229 19.72 1.84 21.21
C LYS A 229 18.80 2.19 22.39
N VAL A 230 17.49 2.10 22.22
CA VAL A 230 16.49 2.44 23.26
C VAL A 230 16.44 1.29 24.26
N THR A 231 17.05 1.49 25.45
CA THR A 231 17.23 0.42 26.45
C THR A 231 15.93 -0.12 27.04
N ASP A 232 14.85 0.66 26.95
CA ASP A 232 13.51 0.35 27.46
C ASP A 232 12.45 0.35 26.35
N LEU A 233 12.85 0.00 25.11
CA LEU A 233 11.95 -0.07 23.95
C LEU A 233 10.74 -0.98 24.20
N ASP A 234 10.93 -2.07 24.94
CA ASP A 234 9.88 -3.04 25.25
C ASP A 234 8.72 -2.45 26.08
N ASN A 235 8.92 -1.32 26.77
CA ASN A 235 7.86 -0.56 27.45
C ASN A 235 7.07 0.35 26.50
N HIS A 236 7.57 0.60 25.29
CA HIS A 236 7.07 1.61 24.36
C HIS A 236 6.36 0.95 23.16
N ALA A 237 5.06 0.66 23.29
CA ALA A 237 4.25 0.06 22.22
C ALA A 237 4.42 0.76 20.86
N ASP A 238 4.37 2.09 20.82
CA ASP A 238 4.55 2.84 19.57
C ASP A 238 5.97 2.74 19.00
N GLY A 239 6.99 2.62 19.84
CA GLY A 239 8.37 2.39 19.41
C GLY A 239 8.57 1.00 18.82
N LEU A 240 7.92 -0.02 19.39
CA LEU A 240 7.88 -1.38 18.82
C LEU A 240 7.10 -1.41 17.49
N ARG A 241 5.97 -0.70 17.39
CA ARG A 241 5.19 -0.58 16.13
C ARG A 241 6.02 0.06 15.01
N ASP A 242 6.73 1.15 15.31
CA ASP A 242 7.61 1.78 14.34
C ASP A 242 8.83 0.91 13.98
N LEU A 243 9.42 0.19 14.95
CA LEU A 243 10.51 -0.76 14.66
C LEU A 243 10.02 -1.93 13.79
N LEU A 244 8.85 -2.49 14.04
CA LEU A 244 8.24 -3.50 13.17
C LEU A 244 8.11 -2.95 11.75
N LYS A 245 7.54 -1.75 11.60
CA LYS A 245 7.40 -1.09 10.31
C LYS A 245 8.76 -0.86 9.61
N ALA A 246 9.81 -0.50 10.37
CA ALA A 246 11.18 -0.37 9.84
C ALA A 246 11.72 -1.71 9.32
N TYR A 247 11.51 -2.81 10.05
CA TYR A 247 11.91 -4.15 9.63
C TYR A 247 11.18 -4.60 8.36
N LEU A 248 9.87 -4.36 8.27
CA LEU A 248 9.07 -4.70 7.09
C LEU A 248 9.48 -3.85 5.86
N GLN A 249 9.66 -2.53 6.03
CA GLN A 249 10.10 -1.64 4.94
C GLN A 249 11.53 -1.91 4.46
N SER A 250 12.39 -2.54 5.27
CA SER A 250 13.74 -2.96 4.89
C SER A 250 13.84 -4.43 4.44
N GLY A 251 12.70 -5.12 4.26
CA GLY A 251 12.65 -6.53 3.83
C GLY A 251 13.12 -7.54 4.88
N ARG A 252 13.40 -7.11 6.12
CA ARG A 252 13.91 -7.94 7.23
C ARG A 252 12.76 -8.61 7.98
N VAL A 253 11.87 -9.27 7.24
CA VAL A 253 10.59 -9.81 7.72
C VAL A 253 10.78 -10.72 8.95
N ALA A 254 11.74 -11.65 8.91
CA ALA A 254 12.02 -12.58 10.01
C ALA A 254 12.36 -11.90 11.37
N GLU A 255 12.98 -10.71 11.36
CA GLU A 255 13.22 -9.95 12.60
C GLU A 255 11.93 -9.26 13.09
N GLY A 256 11.08 -8.82 12.16
CA GLY A 256 9.77 -8.24 12.45
C GLY A 256 8.87 -9.18 13.27
N GLY A 257 8.90 -10.49 13.01
CA GLY A 257 8.13 -11.47 13.78
C GLY A 257 8.42 -11.45 15.28
N SER A 258 9.68 -11.25 15.67
CA SER A 258 10.06 -11.10 17.07
C SER A 258 9.46 -9.86 17.73
N VAL A 259 9.27 -8.78 16.97
CA VAL A 259 8.68 -7.51 17.43
C VAL A 259 7.16 -7.60 17.49
N ALA A 260 6.52 -8.25 16.51
CA ALA A 260 5.08 -8.53 16.52
C ALA A 260 4.69 -9.44 17.70
N ALA A 261 5.49 -10.48 17.98
CA ALA A 261 5.31 -11.34 19.15
C ALA A 261 5.46 -10.56 20.47
N LYS A 262 6.44 -9.65 20.59
CA LYS A 262 6.57 -8.75 21.75
C LYS A 262 5.36 -7.84 21.94
N LEU A 263 4.82 -7.27 20.87
CA LEU A 263 3.62 -6.42 20.91
C LEU A 263 2.39 -7.20 21.44
N LEU A 264 2.17 -8.42 20.94
CA LEU A 264 1.08 -9.28 21.41
C LEU A 264 1.28 -9.79 22.85
N ALA A 265 2.52 -10.03 23.28
CA ALA A 265 2.84 -10.59 24.59
C ALA A 265 2.89 -9.55 25.72
N LEU A 266 3.46 -8.36 25.46
CA LEU A 266 3.68 -7.31 26.47
C LEU A 266 2.54 -6.29 26.52
N HIS A 267 2.05 -5.87 25.35
CA HIS A 267 1.05 -4.80 25.21
C HIS A 267 -0.35 -5.32 24.90
N SER A 268 -0.51 -6.64 24.72
CA SER A 268 -1.74 -7.29 24.24
C SER A 268 -2.23 -6.76 22.88
N ASP A 269 -1.32 -6.21 22.07
CA ASP A 269 -1.65 -5.53 20.81
C ASP A 269 -1.69 -6.51 19.64
N VAL A 270 -2.90 -6.75 19.10
CA VAL A 270 -3.14 -7.73 18.04
C VAL A 270 -2.96 -7.11 16.64
N GLY A 271 -3.19 -5.81 16.47
CA GLY A 271 -3.10 -5.11 15.18
C GLY A 271 -1.77 -5.30 14.43
N PRO A 272 -0.60 -5.14 15.09
CA PRO A 272 0.72 -5.35 14.49
C PRO A 272 0.98 -6.79 14.03
N MET A 273 0.23 -7.77 14.52
CA MET A 273 0.35 -9.14 14.04
C MET A 273 -0.28 -9.32 12.67
N PHE A 274 -1.39 -8.64 12.39
CA PHE A 274 -1.96 -8.61 11.04
C PHE A 274 -1.02 -7.96 10.02
N THR A 275 -0.33 -6.86 10.38
CA THR A 275 0.63 -6.22 9.46
C THR A 275 1.89 -7.08 9.25
N TYR A 276 2.26 -7.91 10.22
CA TYR A 276 3.31 -8.92 10.05
C TYR A 276 2.87 -10.07 9.13
N ILE A 277 1.65 -10.60 9.32
CA ILE A 277 1.06 -11.66 8.49
C ILE A 277 0.93 -11.19 7.03
N ASP A 278 0.36 -10.00 6.79
CA ASP A 278 0.23 -9.42 5.45
C ASP A 278 1.59 -9.30 4.74
N ALA A 279 2.66 -8.96 5.48
CA ALA A 279 4.01 -8.86 4.93
C ALA A 279 4.66 -10.24 4.67
N LEU A 280 4.43 -11.24 5.54
CA LEU A 280 4.88 -12.62 5.31
C LEU A 280 4.27 -13.18 4.01
N VAL A 281 2.96 -13.00 3.82
CA VAL A 281 2.25 -13.45 2.61
C VAL A 281 2.81 -12.76 1.36
N GLN A 282 3.12 -11.46 1.43
CA GLN A 282 3.77 -10.73 0.33
C GLN A 282 5.21 -11.20 0.05
N SER A 283 5.95 -11.66 1.07
CA SER A 283 7.31 -12.19 0.90
C SER A 283 7.39 -13.67 0.48
N GLY A 284 6.25 -14.36 0.32
CA GLY A 284 6.23 -15.81 0.01
C GLY A 284 6.40 -16.72 1.23
N GLY A 285 6.09 -16.23 2.43
CA GLY A 285 6.10 -16.97 3.69
C GLY A 285 4.73 -17.54 4.06
N GLN A 286 4.01 -18.16 3.12
CA GLN A 286 2.62 -18.58 3.35
C GLN A 286 2.46 -19.64 4.45
N GLU A 287 3.38 -20.60 4.56
CA GLU A 287 3.33 -21.61 5.63
C GLU A 287 3.51 -21.00 7.02
N GLU A 288 4.47 -20.06 7.17
CA GLU A 288 4.70 -19.33 8.43
C GLU A 288 3.48 -18.47 8.80
N ALA A 289 2.87 -17.79 7.82
CA ALA A 289 1.65 -17.00 8.01
C ALA A 289 0.49 -17.86 8.55
N VAL A 290 0.25 -19.04 7.98
CA VAL A 290 -0.78 -19.97 8.47
C VAL A 290 -0.46 -20.48 9.88
N GLN A 291 0.80 -20.81 10.18
CA GLN A 291 1.20 -21.25 11.52
C GLN A 291 0.97 -20.15 12.57
N ILE A 292 1.26 -18.88 12.26
CA ILE A 292 1.01 -17.77 13.20
C ILE A 292 -0.49 -17.56 13.43
N ILE A 293 -1.32 -17.71 12.39
CA ILE A 293 -2.78 -17.65 12.52
C ILE A 293 -3.31 -18.83 13.36
N GLU A 294 -2.71 -20.01 13.25
CA GLU A 294 -3.03 -21.18 14.08
C GLU A 294 -2.65 -20.98 15.55
N GLU A 295 -1.41 -20.58 15.84
CA GLU A 295 -0.89 -20.37 17.21
C GLU A 295 -1.64 -19.27 17.99
N HIS A 296 -2.29 -18.34 17.26
CA HIS A 296 -2.98 -17.19 17.84
C HIS A 296 -4.45 -17.06 17.40
N SER A 297 -5.07 -18.15 16.91
CA SER A 297 -6.40 -18.15 16.29
C SER A 297 -7.45 -17.40 17.11
N ASP A 298 -7.51 -17.68 18.40
CA ASP A 298 -8.58 -17.21 19.28
C ASP A 298 -8.50 -15.70 19.52
N ARG A 299 -7.30 -15.11 19.46
CA ARG A 299 -7.09 -13.66 19.58
C ARG A 299 -7.34 -12.95 18.25
N LEU A 300 -6.82 -13.50 17.15
CA LEU A 300 -6.96 -12.93 15.81
C LEU A 300 -8.43 -12.94 15.33
N LEU A 301 -9.15 -14.03 15.57
CA LEU A 301 -10.58 -14.15 15.24
C LEU A 301 -11.47 -13.26 16.13
N ALA A 302 -11.11 -13.07 17.40
CA ALA A 302 -11.84 -12.18 18.30
C ALA A 302 -11.66 -10.69 17.98
N GLU A 303 -10.46 -10.29 17.53
CA GLU A 303 -10.16 -8.92 17.12
C GLU A 303 -10.75 -8.60 15.73
N ASN A 304 -10.47 -9.43 14.72
CA ASN A 304 -10.92 -9.20 13.34
C ASN A 304 -10.97 -10.50 12.51
N SER A 305 -12.01 -11.31 12.73
CA SER A 305 -12.27 -12.52 11.93
C SER A 305 -12.36 -12.27 10.43
N ALA A 306 -12.88 -11.13 9.98
CA ALA A 306 -12.98 -10.78 8.57
C ALA A 306 -11.59 -10.63 7.91
N LYS A 307 -10.62 -10.02 8.61
CA LYS A 307 -9.23 -9.92 8.13
C LYS A 307 -8.52 -11.27 8.15
N VAL A 308 -8.76 -12.11 9.17
CA VAL A 308 -8.26 -13.50 9.17
C VAL A 308 -8.76 -14.24 7.92
N LEU A 309 -10.06 -14.20 7.65
CA LEU A 309 -10.67 -14.84 6.47
C LEU A 309 -10.11 -14.29 5.14
N GLU A 310 -9.89 -12.98 5.02
CA GLU A 310 -9.22 -12.37 3.87
C GLU A 310 -7.79 -12.95 3.69
N THR A 311 -6.98 -12.96 4.74
CA THR A 311 -5.60 -13.46 4.66
C THR A 311 -5.52 -14.95 4.34
N LEU A 312 -6.43 -15.77 4.88
CA LEU A 312 -6.50 -17.20 4.55
C LEU A 312 -6.85 -17.39 3.07
N ARG A 313 -7.86 -16.69 2.55
CA ARG A 313 -8.26 -16.78 1.12
C ARG A 313 -7.12 -16.40 0.18
N ALA A 314 -6.37 -15.34 0.48
CA ALA A 314 -5.19 -14.94 -0.31
C ALA A 314 -4.07 -15.99 -0.33
N VAL A 315 -4.07 -16.91 0.64
CA VAL A 315 -3.03 -17.93 0.86
C VAL A 315 -3.43 -19.32 0.33
N ILE A 316 -4.72 -19.58 0.08
CA ILE A 316 -5.23 -20.85 -0.50
C ILE A 316 -4.47 -21.24 -1.78
N GLY A 317 -4.48 -20.36 -2.80
CA GLY A 317 -3.91 -20.65 -4.12
C GLY A 317 -2.42 -20.98 -4.10
N PRO A 318 -1.55 -20.14 -3.49
CA PRO A 318 -0.13 -20.44 -3.33
C PRO A 318 0.18 -21.75 -2.58
N LEU A 319 -0.67 -22.17 -1.64
CA LEU A 319 -0.51 -23.42 -0.89
C LEU A 319 -1.05 -24.67 -1.60
N GLY A 320 -1.52 -24.58 -2.86
CA GLY A 320 -2.19 -25.67 -3.57
C GLY A 320 -1.45 -27.02 -3.65
N ASN A 321 -0.13 -27.05 -3.40
CA ASN A 321 0.69 -28.27 -3.36
C ASN A 321 1.14 -28.69 -1.94
N HIS A 322 0.68 -28.01 -0.88
CA HIS A 322 1.16 -28.14 0.49
C HIS A 322 0.04 -28.70 1.42
N PRO A 323 -0.19 -30.03 1.43
CA PRO A 323 -1.38 -30.60 2.07
C PRO A 323 -1.48 -30.31 3.57
N THR A 324 -0.36 -30.37 4.30
CA THR A 324 -0.33 -30.07 5.75
C THR A 324 -0.65 -28.61 6.08
N ALA A 325 -0.43 -27.69 5.15
CA ALA A 325 -0.80 -26.29 5.31
C ALA A 325 -2.29 -26.06 4.97
N LEU A 326 -2.79 -26.75 3.94
CA LEU A 326 -4.21 -26.75 3.57
C LEU A 326 -5.11 -27.40 4.63
N GLU A 327 -4.65 -28.46 5.33
CA GLU A 327 -5.34 -29.01 6.53
C GLU A 327 -5.53 -27.94 7.62
N LYS A 328 -4.48 -27.17 7.95
CA LYS A 328 -4.55 -26.08 8.93
C LYS A 328 -5.49 -24.95 8.49
N VAL A 329 -5.46 -24.58 7.21
CA VAL A 329 -6.38 -23.60 6.62
C VAL A 329 -7.84 -24.07 6.74
N THR A 330 -8.09 -25.37 6.54
CA THR A 330 -9.40 -25.99 6.71
C THR A 330 -9.91 -25.89 8.15
N GLU A 331 -9.08 -26.24 9.14
CA GLU A 331 -9.42 -26.07 10.56
C GLU A 331 -9.69 -24.61 10.93
N LEU A 332 -8.92 -23.66 10.38
CA LEU A 332 -9.07 -22.24 10.66
C LEU A 332 -10.37 -21.65 10.07
N PHE A 333 -10.76 -22.04 8.84
CA PHE A 333 -12.06 -21.68 8.28
C PHE A 333 -13.23 -22.26 9.11
N GLN A 334 -13.11 -23.52 9.56
CA GLN A 334 -14.10 -24.14 10.44
C GLN A 334 -14.22 -23.42 11.80
N LYS A 335 -13.08 -23.06 12.44
CA LYS A 335 -13.05 -22.25 13.67
C LYS A 335 -13.67 -20.86 13.48
N ALA A 336 -13.47 -20.24 12.32
CA ALA A 336 -14.05 -18.95 11.96
C ALA A 336 -15.55 -19.02 11.60
N GLY A 337 -16.08 -20.21 11.36
CA GLY A 337 -17.48 -20.45 10.98
C GLY A 337 -17.81 -20.18 9.50
N ASP A 338 -16.80 -19.92 8.66
CA ASP A 338 -17.00 -19.72 7.22
C ASP A 338 -16.97 -21.06 6.48
N GLN A 339 -18.06 -21.41 5.83
CA GLN A 339 -18.18 -22.61 4.99
C GLN A 339 -17.92 -22.32 3.50
N SER A 340 -17.90 -21.04 3.10
CA SER A 340 -18.01 -20.61 1.70
C SER A 340 -16.82 -20.99 0.82
N HIS A 341 -15.65 -21.16 1.44
CA HIS A 341 -14.39 -21.52 0.77
C HIS A 341 -13.89 -22.92 1.18
N LEU A 342 -14.66 -23.66 1.99
CA LEU A 342 -14.24 -25.01 2.38
C LEU A 342 -14.27 -25.99 1.20
N THR A 343 -15.18 -25.83 0.23
CA THR A 343 -15.15 -26.64 -1.00
C THR A 343 -13.86 -26.44 -1.78
N GLU A 344 -13.50 -25.19 -2.07
CA GLU A 344 -12.26 -24.78 -2.76
C GLU A 344 -10.99 -25.32 -2.05
N VAL A 345 -10.93 -25.23 -0.71
CA VAL A 345 -9.79 -25.74 0.07
C VAL A 345 -9.77 -27.28 0.08
N HIS A 346 -10.91 -27.95 0.24
CA HIS A 346 -10.98 -29.42 0.17
C HIS A 346 -10.63 -29.95 -1.23
N GLU A 347 -11.00 -29.24 -2.30
CA GLU A 347 -10.61 -29.56 -3.68
C GLU A 347 -9.09 -29.51 -3.84
N LEU A 348 -8.46 -28.40 -3.47
CA LEU A 348 -7.01 -28.24 -3.56
C LEU A 348 -6.27 -29.24 -2.66
N LEU A 349 -6.77 -29.52 -1.45
CA LEU A 349 -6.24 -30.54 -0.55
C LEU A 349 -6.35 -31.95 -1.16
N ALA A 350 -7.46 -32.27 -1.84
CA ALA A 350 -7.62 -33.55 -2.54
C ALA A 350 -6.64 -33.69 -3.71
N HIS A 351 -6.43 -32.63 -4.50
CA HIS A 351 -5.41 -32.61 -5.56
C HIS A 351 -3.99 -32.75 -4.99
N ALA A 352 -3.66 -32.04 -3.90
CA ALA A 352 -2.38 -32.14 -3.21
C ALA A 352 -2.13 -33.58 -2.70
N TYR A 353 -3.15 -34.27 -2.18
CA TYR A 353 -3.02 -35.66 -1.76
C TYR A 353 -2.90 -36.67 -2.91
N VAL A 354 -3.46 -36.38 -4.10
CA VAL A 354 -3.15 -37.17 -5.31
C VAL A 354 -1.69 -36.99 -5.71
N GLN A 355 -1.16 -35.76 -5.65
CA GLN A 355 0.25 -35.49 -5.95
C GLN A 355 1.21 -36.14 -4.93
N SER A 356 0.87 -36.16 -3.64
CA SER A 356 1.70 -36.82 -2.60
C SER A 356 1.59 -38.34 -2.57
N GLY A 357 0.61 -38.92 -3.27
CA GLY A 357 0.34 -40.37 -3.29
C GLY A 357 -0.52 -40.87 -2.12
N GLU A 358 -1.06 -39.99 -1.26
CA GLU A 358 -2.02 -40.36 -0.20
C GLU A 358 -3.44 -40.53 -0.76
N PHE A 359 -3.58 -41.43 -1.75
CA PHE A 359 -4.83 -41.67 -2.49
C PHE A 359 -6.04 -42.00 -1.60
N SER A 360 -5.83 -42.56 -0.40
CA SER A 360 -6.89 -42.82 0.58
C SER A 360 -7.54 -41.53 1.10
N ARG A 361 -6.73 -40.52 1.48
CA ARG A 361 -7.26 -39.21 1.91
C ARG A 361 -7.90 -38.46 0.74
N ALA A 362 -7.26 -38.51 -0.44
CA ALA A 362 -7.81 -37.91 -1.65
C ALA A 362 -9.20 -38.49 -2.01
N ARG A 363 -9.39 -39.82 -1.91
CA ARG A 363 -10.71 -40.45 -2.08
C ARG A 363 -11.74 -39.86 -1.13
N ASP A 364 -11.42 -39.81 0.16
CA ASP A 364 -12.39 -39.43 1.20
C ASP A 364 -12.82 -37.95 1.04
N LEU A 365 -11.91 -37.08 0.62
CA LEU A 365 -12.21 -35.70 0.25
C LEU A 365 -13.07 -35.60 -1.02
N TYR A 366 -12.71 -36.27 -2.11
CA TYR A 366 -13.52 -36.25 -3.34
C TYR A 366 -14.91 -36.87 -3.14
N GLN A 367 -15.05 -37.87 -2.25
CA GLN A 367 -16.37 -38.40 -1.87
C GLN A 367 -17.19 -37.33 -1.15
N GLY A 368 -16.61 -36.66 -0.14
CA GLY A 368 -17.27 -35.56 0.58
C GLY A 368 -17.68 -34.40 -0.33
N LEU A 369 -16.82 -34.02 -1.28
CA LEU A 369 -17.12 -33.01 -2.29
C LEU A 369 -18.26 -33.43 -3.23
N ALA A 370 -18.28 -34.68 -3.68
CA ALA A 370 -19.38 -35.20 -4.52
C ALA A 370 -20.71 -35.35 -3.77
N GLU A 371 -20.69 -35.54 -2.45
CA GLU A 371 -21.87 -35.52 -1.58
C GLU A 371 -22.36 -34.08 -1.30
N GLN A 372 -21.45 -33.10 -1.22
CA GLN A 372 -21.77 -31.68 -1.01
C GLN A 372 -22.24 -30.95 -2.29
N GLU A 373 -21.65 -31.27 -3.44
CA GLU A 373 -22.00 -30.67 -4.74
C GLU A 373 -22.44 -31.70 -5.81
N PRO A 374 -23.62 -32.34 -5.68
CA PRO A 374 -24.09 -33.33 -6.67
C PRO A 374 -24.26 -32.78 -8.09
N GLN A 375 -24.30 -31.46 -8.26
CA GLN A 375 -24.33 -30.79 -9.57
C GLN A 375 -22.97 -30.77 -10.31
N ASN A 376 -21.84 -31.06 -9.64
CA ASN A 376 -20.51 -31.00 -10.23
C ASN A 376 -20.02 -32.40 -10.64
N PRO A 377 -20.03 -32.77 -11.94
CA PRO A 377 -19.61 -34.09 -12.38
C PRO A 377 -18.10 -34.35 -12.18
N MET A 378 -17.28 -33.30 -12.07
CA MET A 378 -15.83 -33.44 -11.91
C MET A 378 -15.45 -34.12 -10.58
N HIS A 379 -16.16 -33.83 -9.48
CA HIS A 379 -15.86 -34.46 -8.18
C HIS A 379 -16.07 -35.98 -8.23
N MET A 380 -17.16 -36.42 -8.86
CA MET A 380 -17.47 -37.83 -9.07
C MET A 380 -16.48 -38.50 -10.04
N GLN A 381 -16.03 -37.79 -11.09
CA GLN A 381 -15.01 -38.27 -12.01
C GLN A 381 -13.64 -38.41 -11.33
N ASN A 382 -13.22 -37.42 -10.55
CA ASN A 382 -11.95 -37.43 -9.82
C ASN A 382 -11.95 -38.50 -8.72
N TYR A 383 -13.06 -38.66 -7.98
CA TYR A 383 -13.28 -39.78 -7.07
C TYR A 383 -13.07 -41.14 -7.76
N GLN A 384 -13.69 -41.34 -8.94
CA GLN A 384 -13.53 -42.58 -9.71
C GLN A 384 -12.10 -42.81 -10.20
N GLN A 385 -11.38 -41.76 -10.61
CA GLN A 385 -9.98 -41.84 -10.99
C GLN A 385 -9.08 -42.26 -9.80
N VAL A 386 -9.24 -41.63 -8.63
CA VAL A 386 -8.46 -41.95 -7.43
C VAL A 386 -8.77 -43.36 -6.91
N VAL A 387 -10.04 -43.79 -6.96
CA VAL A 387 -10.42 -45.18 -6.67
C VAL A 387 -9.80 -46.15 -7.67
N GLY A 388 -9.71 -45.79 -8.95
CA GLY A 388 -9.01 -46.57 -9.98
C GLY A 388 -7.50 -46.69 -9.74
N MET A 389 -6.85 -45.62 -9.28
CA MET A 389 -5.42 -45.62 -8.91
C MET A 389 -5.13 -46.52 -7.70
N MET A 390 -6.02 -46.56 -6.70
CA MET A 390 -5.89 -47.50 -5.57
C MET A 390 -6.26 -48.94 -5.93
N GLY A 391 -7.28 -49.14 -6.76
CA GLY A 391 -7.86 -50.44 -7.09
C GLY A 391 -7.16 -51.16 -8.24
N GLY A 392 -5.82 -51.09 -8.30
CA GLY A 392 -4.96 -51.36 -9.45
C GLY A 392 -5.19 -52.65 -10.25
N SER A 393 -6.24 -52.66 -11.08
CA SER A 393 -6.41 -53.48 -12.28
C SER A 393 -7.55 -52.91 -13.11
N VAL A 394 -7.38 -52.81 -14.43
CA VAL A 394 -8.46 -52.37 -15.33
C VAL A 394 -9.54 -53.44 -15.35
N ARG A 395 -10.64 -53.21 -14.64
CA ARG A 395 -11.90 -53.90 -14.92
C ARG A 395 -12.49 -53.23 -16.16
N SER A 396 -12.16 -53.78 -17.32
CA SER A 396 -12.62 -53.31 -18.62
C SER A 396 -14.13 -53.08 -18.61
N LYS A 397 -14.58 -51.96 -19.22
CA LYS A 397 -15.94 -51.94 -19.76
C LYS A 397 -16.01 -53.07 -20.78
N LEU A 398 -17.04 -53.91 -20.67
CA LEU A 398 -17.34 -54.89 -21.70
C LEU A 398 -17.55 -54.15 -23.02
N LEU A 399 -16.75 -54.51 -24.03
CA LEU A 399 -16.69 -53.84 -25.33
C LEU A 399 -18.10 -53.64 -25.92
N SER A 400 -18.45 -52.39 -26.26
CA SER A 400 -19.69 -52.11 -26.97
C SER A 400 -19.62 -52.61 -28.42
N VAL A 401 -20.77 -52.75 -29.08
CA VAL A 401 -20.82 -53.12 -30.51
C VAL A 401 -20.15 -52.03 -31.35
N GLU A 402 -20.47 -50.77 -31.04
CA GLU A 402 -19.96 -49.56 -31.68
C GLU A 402 -18.46 -49.36 -31.41
N GLU A 403 -18.02 -49.49 -30.15
CA GLU A 403 -16.60 -49.45 -29.77
C GLU A 403 -15.79 -50.52 -30.51
N GLY A 404 -16.32 -51.74 -30.62
CA GLY A 404 -15.67 -52.84 -31.33
C GLY A 404 -15.54 -52.61 -32.84
N ILE A 405 -16.54 -51.99 -33.47
CA ILE A 405 -16.50 -51.64 -34.90
C ILE A 405 -15.46 -50.55 -35.15
N VAL A 406 -15.52 -49.45 -34.39
CA VAL A 406 -14.61 -48.31 -34.56
C VAL A 406 -13.15 -48.72 -34.37
N LEU A 407 -12.85 -49.57 -33.38
CA LEU A 407 -11.48 -50.06 -33.15
C LEU A 407 -10.96 -50.96 -34.28
N VAL A 408 -11.81 -51.73 -34.97
CA VAL A 408 -11.37 -52.49 -36.16
C VAL A 408 -11.16 -51.54 -37.35
N GLU A 409 -12.07 -50.60 -37.58
CA GLU A 409 -12.00 -49.65 -38.70
C GLU A 409 -10.79 -48.69 -38.53
N GLU A 410 -10.44 -48.29 -37.31
CA GLU A 410 -9.22 -47.52 -36.98
C GLU A 410 -7.94 -48.35 -37.22
N LEU A 411 -7.92 -49.63 -36.82
CA LEU A 411 -6.78 -50.51 -37.08
C LEU A 411 -6.61 -50.83 -38.57
N GLU A 412 -7.70 -51.01 -39.33
CA GLU A 412 -7.62 -51.15 -40.79
C GLU A 412 -7.04 -49.88 -41.43
N ALA A 413 -7.46 -48.69 -41.00
CA ALA A 413 -6.98 -47.42 -41.53
C ALA A 413 -5.52 -47.09 -41.16
N THR A 414 -4.99 -47.64 -40.07
CA THR A 414 -3.64 -47.35 -39.57
C THR A 414 -2.60 -48.45 -39.83
N THR A 415 -3.00 -49.66 -40.20
CA THR A 415 -2.07 -50.77 -40.44
C THR A 415 -1.53 -50.78 -41.88
N PRO A 416 -0.22 -51.00 -42.08
CA PRO A 416 0.34 -51.08 -43.42
C PRO A 416 -0.10 -52.38 -44.13
N PRO A 417 -0.26 -52.36 -45.47
CA PRO A 417 -0.71 -53.52 -46.23
C PRO A 417 0.36 -54.61 -46.28
N VAL A 418 0.00 -55.83 -45.86
CA VAL A 418 0.83 -57.03 -45.99
C VAL A 418 0.62 -57.67 -47.36
N ASP A 419 1.70 -57.85 -48.12
CA ASP A 419 1.63 -58.37 -49.49
C ASP A 419 1.62 -59.91 -49.50
N GLN A 420 0.47 -60.50 -49.86
CA GLN A 420 0.20 -61.95 -49.73
C GLN A 420 -0.03 -62.60 -51.11
N PRO A 421 0.92 -63.39 -51.63
CA PRO A 421 0.83 -63.96 -52.97
C PRO A 421 -0.05 -65.22 -53.03
N TYR A 422 -1.23 -65.09 -53.64
CA TYR A 422 -2.15 -66.20 -53.92
C TYR A 422 -2.11 -66.66 -55.39
N SER A 423 -2.61 -67.87 -55.68
CA SER A 423 -2.81 -68.32 -57.06
C SER A 423 -3.82 -67.42 -57.79
N PRO A 424 -3.77 -67.28 -59.14
CA PRO A 424 -4.66 -66.36 -59.86
C PRO A 424 -6.15 -66.67 -59.68
N GLU A 425 -6.50 -67.94 -59.45
CA GLU A 425 -7.87 -68.39 -59.16
C GLU A 425 -8.33 -67.88 -57.78
N ILE A 426 -7.52 -68.10 -56.74
CA ILE A 426 -7.80 -67.66 -55.36
C ILE A 426 -7.80 -66.12 -55.28
N ALA A 427 -6.84 -65.46 -55.92
CA ALA A 427 -6.78 -64.01 -56.03
C ALA A 427 -7.93 -63.40 -56.85
N SER A 428 -8.62 -64.19 -57.69
CA SER A 428 -9.88 -63.77 -58.33
C SER A 428 -11.08 -63.93 -57.39
N ALA A 429 -11.15 -65.04 -56.65
CA ALA A 429 -12.22 -65.29 -55.67
C ALA A 429 -12.20 -64.28 -54.51
N LEU A 430 -11.02 -63.99 -53.94
CA LEU A 430 -10.83 -62.97 -52.91
C LEU A 430 -11.32 -61.59 -53.35
N ARG A 431 -10.94 -61.14 -54.55
CA ARG A 431 -11.39 -59.84 -55.08
C ARG A 431 -12.89 -59.80 -55.31
N ALA A 432 -13.48 -60.85 -55.89
CA ALA A 432 -14.93 -60.93 -56.06
C ALA A 432 -15.67 -60.83 -54.73
N ALA A 433 -15.26 -61.62 -53.72
CA ALA A 433 -15.89 -61.61 -52.40
C ALA A 433 -15.75 -60.26 -51.68
N LEU A 434 -14.60 -59.60 -51.77
CA LEU A 434 -14.40 -58.26 -51.21
C LEU A 434 -15.29 -57.21 -51.90
N THR A 435 -15.34 -57.21 -53.24
CA THR A 435 -16.21 -56.27 -53.99
C THR A 435 -17.70 -56.54 -53.76
N ASP A 436 -18.14 -57.79 -53.68
CA ASP A 436 -19.54 -58.13 -53.32
C ASP A 436 -19.88 -57.65 -51.90
N THR A 437 -18.93 -57.75 -50.96
CA THR A 437 -19.07 -57.27 -49.58
C THR A 437 -19.21 -55.75 -49.54
N GLU A 438 -18.34 -55.02 -50.23
CA GLU A 438 -18.39 -53.56 -50.36
C GLU A 438 -19.70 -53.09 -51.01
N LEU A 439 -20.20 -53.84 -52.01
CA LEU A 439 -21.49 -53.59 -52.63
C LEU A 439 -22.64 -53.78 -51.63
N PHE A 440 -22.70 -54.88 -50.88
CA PHE A 440 -23.71 -55.09 -49.83
C PHE A 440 -23.66 -54.04 -48.73
N MET A 441 -22.46 -53.57 -48.37
CA MET A 441 -22.28 -52.48 -47.39
C MET A 441 -22.77 -51.13 -47.93
N SER A 442 -22.55 -50.82 -49.22
CA SER A 442 -23.06 -49.59 -49.86
C SER A 442 -24.60 -49.53 -49.90
N TYR A 443 -25.27 -50.68 -49.95
CA TYR A 443 -26.73 -50.80 -49.83
C TYR A 443 -27.22 -51.00 -48.37
N ASN A 444 -26.34 -50.82 -47.38
CA ASN A 444 -26.63 -50.99 -45.95
C ASN A 444 -27.23 -52.37 -45.59
N MET A 445 -26.68 -53.45 -46.15
CA MET A 445 -27.09 -54.85 -45.89
C MET A 445 -25.94 -55.68 -45.28
N PRO A 446 -25.45 -55.35 -44.07
CA PRO A 446 -24.26 -55.98 -43.46
C PRO A 446 -24.41 -57.49 -43.28
N ASP A 447 -25.60 -58.00 -42.92
CA ASP A 447 -25.85 -59.44 -42.72
C ASP A 447 -25.63 -60.27 -44.00
N LYS A 448 -25.79 -59.65 -45.18
CA LYS A 448 -25.53 -60.29 -46.49
C LYS A 448 -24.05 -60.20 -46.88
N ALA A 449 -23.34 -59.19 -46.39
CA ALA A 449 -21.93 -58.97 -46.65
C ALA A 449 -21.02 -60.06 -46.04
N LEU A 450 -21.45 -60.73 -44.96
CA LEU A 450 -20.74 -61.88 -44.39
C LEU A 450 -20.69 -63.10 -45.34
N GLY A 451 -21.71 -63.30 -46.19
CA GLY A 451 -21.84 -64.49 -47.05
C GLY A 451 -20.68 -64.68 -48.03
N PRO A 452 -20.36 -63.68 -48.89
CA PRO A 452 -19.23 -63.73 -49.80
C PRO A 452 -17.90 -64.01 -49.08
N LEU A 453 -17.60 -63.30 -47.99
CA LEU A 453 -16.37 -63.48 -47.21
C LEU A 453 -16.25 -64.90 -46.63
N MET A 454 -17.31 -65.41 -45.99
CA MET A 454 -17.34 -66.76 -45.43
C MET A 454 -17.17 -67.86 -46.49
N SER A 455 -17.49 -67.60 -47.76
CA SER A 455 -17.27 -68.56 -48.85
C SER A 455 -15.80 -68.72 -49.25
N VAL A 456 -14.96 -67.69 -49.05
CA VAL A 456 -13.54 -67.67 -49.43
C VAL A 456 -12.62 -67.95 -48.24
N LEU A 457 -13.08 -67.74 -47.00
CA LEU A 457 -12.31 -68.01 -45.78
C LEU A 457 -11.69 -69.42 -45.69
N PRO A 458 -12.33 -70.52 -46.14
CA PRO A 458 -11.70 -71.85 -46.17
C PRO A 458 -10.56 -71.99 -47.19
N ILE A 459 -10.50 -71.08 -48.17
CA ILE A 459 -9.56 -71.12 -49.31
C ILE A 459 -8.35 -70.21 -49.03
N ALA A 460 -8.56 -69.10 -48.31
CA ALA A 460 -7.53 -68.14 -47.92
C ALA A 460 -7.69 -67.70 -46.45
N PRO A 461 -7.53 -68.61 -45.46
CA PRO A 461 -7.84 -68.34 -44.06
C PRO A 461 -6.98 -67.24 -43.41
N THR A 462 -5.81 -66.94 -43.99
CA THR A 462 -4.85 -65.96 -43.51
C THR A 462 -4.81 -64.65 -44.31
N ASP A 463 -5.74 -64.42 -45.26
CA ASP A 463 -5.78 -63.14 -45.99
C ASP A 463 -6.13 -62.00 -45.03
N VAL A 464 -5.28 -60.97 -44.98
CA VAL A 464 -5.40 -59.86 -44.02
C VAL A 464 -6.68 -59.06 -44.27
N ARG A 465 -6.99 -58.73 -45.53
CA ARG A 465 -8.17 -57.91 -45.88
C ARG A 465 -9.46 -58.66 -45.56
N LEU A 466 -9.47 -59.97 -45.83
CA LEU A 466 -10.58 -60.85 -45.51
C LEU A 466 -10.83 -60.92 -44.00
N ASN A 467 -9.79 -61.11 -43.18
CA ASN A 467 -9.92 -61.15 -41.73
C ASN A 467 -10.25 -59.78 -41.12
N GLN A 468 -9.75 -58.66 -41.68
CA GLN A 468 -10.13 -57.30 -41.27
C GLN A 468 -11.62 -57.03 -41.52
N ARG A 469 -12.11 -57.28 -42.74
CA ARG A 469 -13.53 -57.11 -43.09
C ARG A 469 -14.45 -58.02 -42.27
N LEU A 470 -14.03 -59.26 -41.98
CA LEU A 470 -14.77 -60.15 -41.07
C LEU A 470 -14.77 -59.64 -39.62
N ALA A 471 -13.63 -59.17 -39.10
CA ALA A 471 -13.54 -58.60 -37.76
C ALA A 471 -14.42 -57.35 -37.56
N ALA A 472 -14.60 -56.52 -38.60
CA ALA A 472 -15.48 -55.35 -38.55
C ALA A 472 -16.97 -55.70 -38.64
N LEU A 473 -17.32 -56.81 -39.29
CA LEU A 473 -18.71 -57.25 -39.49
C LEU A 473 -19.23 -58.14 -38.37
N TYR A 474 -18.41 -59.03 -37.79
CA TYR A 474 -18.87 -59.95 -36.74
C TYR A 474 -19.45 -59.28 -35.48
N PRO A 475 -18.93 -58.14 -34.97
CA PRO A 475 -19.56 -57.40 -33.87
C PRO A 475 -20.98 -56.92 -34.20
N ARG A 476 -21.25 -56.53 -35.46
CA ARG A 476 -22.58 -56.07 -35.91
C ARG A 476 -23.65 -57.17 -35.83
N SER A 477 -23.24 -58.43 -35.90
CA SER A 477 -24.11 -59.61 -35.72
C SER A 477 -23.94 -60.28 -34.34
N GLU A 478 -23.39 -59.57 -33.35
CA GLU A 478 -23.06 -60.04 -31.98
C GLU A 478 -22.09 -61.25 -31.90
N ARG A 479 -21.41 -61.62 -32.99
CA ARG A 479 -20.53 -62.79 -33.11
C ARG A 479 -19.11 -62.51 -32.58
N PHE A 480 -19.01 -61.99 -31.36
CA PHE A 480 -17.75 -61.56 -30.74
C PHE A 480 -16.67 -62.67 -30.66
N ALA A 481 -17.06 -63.94 -30.54
CA ALA A 481 -16.11 -65.06 -30.57
C ALA A 481 -15.42 -65.23 -31.94
N ASP A 482 -16.18 -65.05 -33.04
CA ASP A 482 -15.63 -65.11 -34.39
C ASP A 482 -14.82 -63.84 -34.72
N ALA A 483 -15.23 -62.69 -34.20
CA ALA A 483 -14.44 -61.44 -34.26
C ALA A 483 -13.07 -61.62 -33.58
N ALA A 484 -13.03 -62.22 -32.38
CA ALA A 484 -11.79 -62.52 -31.68
C ALA A 484 -10.89 -63.50 -32.46
N ALA A 485 -11.47 -64.52 -33.09
CA ALA A 485 -10.74 -65.45 -33.93
C ALA A 485 -10.06 -64.74 -35.12
N CYS A 486 -10.74 -63.82 -35.80
CA CYS A 486 -10.17 -62.98 -36.86
C CYS A 486 -9.12 -62.00 -36.33
N CYS A 487 -9.30 -61.42 -35.13
CA CYS A 487 -8.26 -60.60 -34.52
C CYS A 487 -7.00 -61.41 -34.16
N ARG A 488 -7.14 -62.68 -33.72
CA ARG A 488 -5.99 -63.59 -33.49
C ARG A 488 -5.27 -63.97 -34.78
N THR A 489 -5.97 -64.26 -35.87
CA THR A 489 -5.31 -64.55 -37.16
C THR A 489 -4.57 -63.33 -37.69
N LEU A 490 -5.17 -62.14 -37.64
CA LEU A 490 -4.49 -60.88 -37.95
C LEU A 490 -3.24 -60.68 -37.08
N ALA A 491 -3.37 -60.82 -35.76
CA ALA A 491 -2.24 -60.70 -34.84
C ALA A 491 -1.08 -61.64 -35.21
N SER A 492 -1.36 -62.90 -35.56
CA SER A 492 -0.33 -63.84 -36.00
C SER A 492 0.35 -63.41 -37.31
N VAL A 493 -0.41 -62.96 -38.31
CA VAL A 493 0.14 -62.52 -39.61
C VAL A 493 0.95 -61.24 -39.49
N TYR A 494 0.53 -60.28 -38.66
CA TYR A 494 1.30 -59.06 -38.41
C TYR A 494 2.62 -59.35 -37.65
N HIS A 495 2.60 -60.21 -36.63
CA HIS A 495 3.82 -60.68 -35.96
C HIS A 495 4.78 -61.42 -36.92
N GLU A 496 4.27 -62.33 -37.76
CA GLU A 496 5.07 -63.04 -38.78
C GLU A 496 5.64 -62.08 -39.84
N SER A 497 4.96 -60.96 -40.11
CA SER A 497 5.38 -59.90 -41.03
C SER A 497 6.36 -58.89 -40.39
N GLY A 498 6.71 -59.05 -39.10
CA GLY A 498 7.59 -58.14 -38.36
C GLY A 498 6.92 -56.88 -37.78
N LEU A 499 5.59 -56.78 -37.91
CA LEU A 499 4.75 -55.66 -37.47
C LEU A 499 4.19 -55.96 -36.07
N SER A 500 5.09 -55.96 -35.08
CA SER A 500 4.78 -56.47 -33.73
C SER A 500 3.90 -55.54 -32.90
N GLU A 501 3.86 -54.24 -33.19
CA GLU A 501 2.98 -53.30 -32.48
C GLU A 501 1.54 -53.45 -32.95
N GLU A 502 1.34 -53.55 -34.27
CA GLU A 502 0.08 -53.83 -34.93
C GLU A 502 -0.47 -55.20 -34.51
N GLY A 503 0.40 -56.22 -34.47
CA GLY A 503 0.08 -57.54 -33.94
C GLY A 503 -0.42 -57.46 -32.49
N SER A 504 0.30 -56.73 -31.63
CA SER A 504 -0.10 -56.54 -30.22
C SER A 504 -1.44 -55.81 -30.05
N ARG A 505 -1.76 -54.83 -30.93
CA ARG A 505 -3.06 -54.14 -30.92
C ARG A 505 -4.21 -55.10 -31.27
N TYR A 506 -4.02 -55.96 -32.27
CA TYR A 506 -5.01 -57.00 -32.60
C TYR A 506 -5.13 -58.08 -31.51
N GLU A 507 -4.06 -58.42 -30.78
CA GLU A 507 -4.17 -59.31 -29.59
C GLU A 507 -4.99 -58.69 -28.46
N ASP A 508 -4.82 -57.40 -28.18
CA ASP A 508 -5.58 -56.71 -27.13
C ASP A 508 -7.07 -56.62 -27.51
N LEU A 509 -7.36 -56.32 -28.78
CA LEU A 509 -8.73 -56.32 -29.30
C LEU A 509 -9.36 -57.73 -29.26
N ALA A 510 -8.60 -58.77 -29.62
CA ALA A 510 -9.06 -60.16 -29.50
C ALA A 510 -9.46 -60.51 -28.06
N ARG A 511 -8.64 -60.10 -27.07
CA ARG A 511 -8.91 -60.33 -25.64
C ARG A 511 -10.19 -59.64 -25.18
N ARG A 512 -10.41 -58.37 -25.58
CA ARG A 512 -11.65 -57.63 -25.28
C ARG A 512 -12.88 -58.28 -25.91
N CYS A 513 -12.76 -58.79 -27.13
CA CYS A 513 -13.82 -59.56 -27.79
C CYS A 513 -14.10 -60.90 -27.09
N GLU A 514 -13.09 -61.57 -26.52
CA GLU A 514 -13.27 -62.79 -25.71
C GLU A 514 -13.89 -62.52 -24.33
N GLU A 515 -13.49 -61.45 -23.66
CA GLU A 515 -14.14 -60.94 -22.44
C GLU A 515 -15.62 -60.64 -22.71
N ARG A 516 -15.95 -60.07 -23.88
CA ARG A 516 -17.34 -59.87 -24.30
C ARG A 516 -18.04 -61.18 -24.64
N ALA A 517 -17.44 -62.06 -25.43
CA ALA A 517 -18.05 -63.34 -25.85
C ALA A 517 -18.35 -64.26 -24.65
N SER A 518 -17.43 -64.34 -23.67
CA SER A 518 -17.62 -65.12 -22.45
C SER A 518 -18.64 -64.51 -21.47
N SER A 519 -19.04 -63.25 -21.66
CA SER A 519 -20.16 -62.63 -20.94
C SER A 519 -21.54 -62.95 -21.53
N SER A 520 -21.61 -63.57 -22.73
CA SER A 520 -22.85 -63.85 -23.45
C SER A 520 -23.29 -65.32 -23.30
N PRO A 521 -24.57 -65.61 -23.04
CA PRO A 521 -25.06 -66.99 -22.93
C PRO A 521 -25.11 -67.69 -24.30
N SER A 522 -24.66 -68.94 -24.35
CA SER A 522 -24.62 -69.74 -25.59
C SER A 522 -26.02 -70.09 -26.13
N PRO A 523 -26.30 -69.92 -27.43
CA PRO A 523 -27.57 -70.34 -28.03
C PRO A 523 -27.65 -71.88 -28.16
N THR A 524 -28.85 -72.41 -27.88
CA THR A 524 -29.18 -73.84 -27.99
C THR A 524 -29.18 -74.31 -29.46
N PRO A 525 -28.71 -75.53 -29.80
CA PRO A 525 -28.80 -76.05 -31.16
C PRO A 525 -30.26 -76.26 -31.60
N ALA A 526 -30.56 -75.89 -32.85
CA ALA A 526 -31.90 -75.95 -33.42
C ALA A 526 -32.29 -77.37 -33.93
N PRO A 527 -33.59 -77.72 -33.91
CA PRO A 527 -34.12 -78.91 -34.59
C PRO A 527 -34.33 -78.68 -36.10
N PRO A 528 -34.44 -79.75 -36.92
CA PRO A 528 -34.50 -79.65 -38.38
C PRO A 528 -35.92 -79.45 -38.98
N ASP A 529 -35.95 -78.81 -40.15
CA ASP A 529 -36.92 -78.79 -41.27
C ASP A 529 -38.40 -79.15 -41.03
N THR A 530 -39.32 -78.23 -41.42
CA THR A 530 -40.57 -78.59 -42.14
C THR A 530 -41.21 -77.40 -42.88
N ASP A 531 -42.13 -77.72 -43.81
CA ASP A 531 -42.70 -76.90 -44.89
C ASP A 531 -43.47 -75.58 -44.55
N ALA A 532 -43.16 -74.54 -45.35
CA ALA A 532 -44.07 -73.74 -46.19
C ALA A 532 -45.17 -72.77 -45.64
N THR A 533 -45.53 -71.87 -46.57
CA THR A 533 -46.80 -71.13 -46.79
C THR A 533 -47.10 -69.75 -46.15
N GLU A 534 -47.48 -68.84 -47.08
CA GLU A 534 -48.39 -67.68 -46.99
C GLU A 534 -47.94 -66.27 -46.54
N ILE A 535 -48.50 -65.29 -47.25
CA ILE A 535 -48.26 -63.83 -47.29
C ILE A 535 -49.66 -63.18 -47.21
N PRO A 536 -49.96 -62.16 -46.36
CA PRO A 536 -50.22 -60.82 -46.91
C PRO A 536 -50.04 -59.57 -45.98
N MET A 537 -49.17 -58.65 -46.42
CA MET A 537 -49.54 -57.31 -46.95
C MET A 537 -50.41 -56.28 -46.15
N ALA A 538 -49.78 -55.14 -45.80
CA ALA A 538 -50.33 -53.75 -45.75
C ALA A 538 -51.37 -53.38 -44.63
N PRO A 539 -51.77 -52.09 -44.41
CA PRO A 539 -51.48 -50.85 -45.18
C PRO A 539 -51.11 -49.55 -44.38
N TRP A 540 -50.87 -48.46 -45.14
CA TRP A 540 -50.92 -47.03 -44.70
C TRP A 540 -52.38 -46.59 -44.36
N PRO A 541 -52.64 -45.41 -43.72
CA PRO A 541 -52.45 -44.04 -44.25
C PRO A 541 -51.33 -43.24 -43.53
N LEU A 542 -50.68 -42.18 -44.04
CA LEU A 542 -51.08 -40.97 -44.79
C LEU A 542 -51.90 -39.92 -43.99
N GLU A 543 -51.25 -38.78 -43.68
CA GLU A 543 -51.73 -37.44 -44.07
C GLU A 543 -50.56 -36.43 -44.07
N ALA A 544 -50.68 -35.32 -44.81
CA ALA A 544 -49.57 -34.38 -45.07
C ALA A 544 -50.02 -32.96 -45.43
N THR A 545 -49.14 -31.98 -45.17
CA THR A 545 -49.00 -30.67 -45.85
C THR A 545 -47.53 -30.25 -45.72
N ASP A 546 -46.73 -30.08 -46.78
CA ASP A 546 -46.77 -29.07 -47.87
C ASP A 546 -46.53 -27.62 -47.38
N ALA A 547 -45.59 -26.84 -47.95
CA ALA A 547 -44.59 -27.15 -49.00
C ALA A 547 -43.44 -26.10 -49.05
N ASN A 548 -42.33 -26.44 -49.76
CA ASN A 548 -41.58 -25.70 -50.80
C ASN A 548 -41.32 -24.16 -50.69
N GLN A 549 -40.28 -23.52 -51.24
CA GLN A 549 -39.07 -23.83 -52.08
C GLN A 549 -38.24 -22.50 -52.19
N GLU A 550 -36.98 -22.37 -52.62
CA GLU A 550 -35.78 -23.24 -52.77
C GLU A 550 -34.55 -22.35 -53.16
N PHE A 551 -33.30 -22.82 -52.95
CA PHE A 551 -32.07 -22.41 -53.67
C PHE A 551 -31.59 -20.92 -53.63
N ALA A 552 -30.31 -20.53 -53.88
CA ALA A 552 -29.01 -21.22 -53.93
C ALA A 552 -27.80 -20.23 -53.98
N ILE A 553 -26.57 -20.78 -53.78
CA ILE A 553 -25.29 -20.44 -54.48
C ILE A 553 -24.49 -19.15 -54.15
N ALA A 554 -23.24 -19.38 -53.68
CA ALA A 554 -21.95 -18.68 -53.92
C ALA A 554 -21.77 -17.18 -53.53
N ASP A 555 -20.55 -16.61 -53.40
CA ASP A 555 -19.17 -17.05 -53.78
C ASP A 555 -18.10 -16.56 -52.75
N ASP A 556 -16.86 -17.06 -52.87
CA ASP A 556 -15.62 -16.68 -52.10
C ASP A 556 -14.76 -15.67 -52.96
N PRO A 557 -13.47 -15.24 -52.70
CA PRO A 557 -12.46 -15.65 -51.69
C PRO A 557 -11.48 -14.56 -51.10
N ALA A 558 -10.48 -15.04 -50.32
CA ALA A 558 -9.09 -14.51 -50.12
C ALA A 558 -8.87 -13.35 -49.09
N VAL A 559 -7.95 -13.33 -48.08
CA VAL A 559 -6.44 -13.44 -47.99
C VAL A 559 -5.92 -12.23 -47.15
N VAL A 560 -4.89 -12.23 -46.27
CA VAL A 560 -4.11 -13.25 -45.50
C VAL A 560 -3.21 -12.55 -44.42
N GLU A 561 -2.61 -13.29 -43.46
CA GLU A 561 -1.40 -13.08 -42.57
C GLU A 561 -0.94 -11.65 -42.09
N ALA A 562 -0.68 -11.37 -40.79
CA ALA A 562 0.45 -11.75 -39.85
C ALA A 562 1.74 -10.85 -40.00
N ASP A 563 2.64 -10.59 -39.03
CA ASP A 563 2.93 -11.08 -37.65
C ASP A 563 3.68 -9.99 -36.76
N GLN A 564 4.24 -10.34 -35.58
CA GLN A 564 4.87 -9.49 -34.51
C GLN A 564 6.45 -9.42 -34.57
N PRO A 565 7.32 -9.25 -33.51
CA PRO A 565 7.27 -8.69 -32.12
C PRO A 565 8.54 -7.85 -31.63
N ALA A 566 8.62 -7.54 -30.30
CA ALA A 566 9.82 -7.32 -29.42
C ALA A 566 10.73 -6.03 -29.55
N GLU A 567 11.66 -5.60 -28.64
CA GLU A 567 12.26 -6.13 -27.37
C GLU A 567 12.86 -5.03 -26.39
N PHE A 568 13.89 -5.31 -25.54
CA PHE A 568 14.41 -4.54 -24.34
C PHE A 568 15.89 -4.01 -24.48
N GLU A 569 16.76 -3.57 -23.50
CA GLU A 569 16.82 -3.51 -22.00
C GLU A 569 17.95 -2.55 -21.40
N THR A 570 18.16 -2.51 -20.07
CA THR A 570 19.29 -1.97 -19.22
C THR A 570 19.48 -0.44 -18.91
N VAL A 571 20.50 0.01 -18.12
CA VAL A 571 20.56 0.17 -16.61
C VAL A 571 21.79 1.02 -16.08
N ALA A 572 21.89 1.30 -14.75
CA ALA A 572 23.09 1.66 -13.91
C ALA A 572 23.48 3.14 -13.52
N SER A 573 24.44 3.28 -12.57
CA SER A 573 24.94 4.48 -11.80
C SER A 573 26.28 4.10 -11.06
N PRO A 574 26.89 4.73 -10.00
CA PRO A 574 26.61 5.95 -9.18
C PRO A 574 27.87 6.78 -8.69
N SER A 575 27.75 7.56 -7.57
CA SER A 575 28.80 8.22 -6.71
C SER A 575 29.38 9.59 -7.19
N SER A 576 30.00 10.47 -6.38
CA SER A 576 30.50 10.41 -4.97
C SER A 576 30.46 11.78 -4.20
N THR A 577 31.18 11.91 -3.07
CA THR A 577 31.04 12.92 -1.99
C THR A 577 31.95 14.17 -2.04
N SER A 578 31.48 15.30 -1.50
CA SER A 578 32.27 16.16 -0.57
C SER A 578 31.47 17.32 0.09
N GLU A 579 31.57 17.38 1.41
CA GLU A 579 31.67 18.54 2.34
C GLU A 579 31.06 19.92 1.99
N ILE A 580 30.28 20.47 2.94
CA ILE A 580 29.79 21.87 2.97
C ILE A 580 30.43 22.56 4.19
N ASP A 581 31.05 23.73 4.00
CA ASP A 581 31.51 24.62 5.06
C ASP A 581 30.38 25.63 5.40
N LEU A 582 30.23 25.97 6.70
CA LEU A 582 29.16 26.85 7.18
C LEU A 582 29.69 27.81 8.26
N SER A 583 30.11 28.98 7.79
CA SER A 583 30.29 30.18 8.60
C SER A 583 29.68 31.38 7.88
N GLU A 584 29.20 32.37 8.65
CA GLU A 584 28.63 33.65 8.21
C GLU A 584 27.19 33.61 7.62
N GLU A 585 26.19 33.83 8.47
CA GLU A 585 24.86 34.37 8.05
C GLU A 585 24.06 34.94 9.25
N TRP A 586 24.52 36.04 9.87
CA TRP A 586 23.82 36.72 11.00
C TRP A 586 23.97 38.26 11.05
N GLU A 587 24.08 38.90 9.89
CA GLU A 587 23.73 40.32 9.63
C GLU A 587 22.93 40.25 8.31
N ASP A 588 21.67 40.70 8.20
CA ASP A 588 21.17 42.02 8.57
C ASP A 588 19.65 42.01 8.90
N ALA A 589 19.19 42.71 9.95
CA ALA A 589 17.75 42.84 10.27
C ALA A 589 17.38 43.98 11.25
N LEU A 590 17.99 45.18 11.16
CA LEU A 590 17.65 46.31 12.03
C LEU A 590 17.43 47.65 11.32
N THR A 591 16.18 48.12 11.34
CA THR A 591 15.74 49.54 11.23
C THR A 591 15.91 50.22 9.84
N THR A 592 15.08 51.17 9.39
CA THR A 592 13.88 51.82 10.00
C THR A 592 12.94 52.37 8.92
N GLU A 593 11.64 52.47 9.20
CA GLU A 593 10.72 53.33 8.42
C GLU A 593 10.91 54.82 8.75
N ALA A 594 10.80 55.71 7.75
CA ALA A 594 10.77 57.17 7.94
C ALA A 594 10.00 57.95 6.84
N SER A 595 8.69 57.71 6.75
CA SER A 595 7.61 58.65 6.36
C SER A 595 7.85 59.92 5.48
N HIS A 596 6.93 60.10 4.51
CA HIS A 596 6.37 61.38 3.96
C HIS A 596 6.81 61.96 2.60
N LEU A 597 5.99 61.61 1.58
CA LEU A 597 5.33 62.50 0.58
C LEU A 597 6.16 63.14 -0.58
N PRO A 598 5.52 63.49 -1.73
CA PRO A 598 6.22 63.51 -3.03
C PRO A 598 6.20 64.85 -3.80
N VAL A 599 7.19 65.08 -4.69
CA VAL A 599 7.18 66.17 -5.70
C VAL A 599 7.83 65.73 -7.05
N VAL A 600 6.98 65.57 -8.08
CA VAL A 600 7.11 65.99 -9.50
C VAL A 600 8.48 65.97 -10.23
N ALA A 601 8.59 65.03 -11.19
CA ALA A 601 9.17 65.09 -12.57
C ALA A 601 10.63 65.54 -12.86
N GLY A 602 11.24 64.98 -13.93
CA GLY A 602 12.48 65.51 -14.56
C GLY A 602 13.23 64.55 -15.52
N GLU A 603 13.22 64.86 -16.81
CA GLU A 603 13.77 64.12 -17.96
C GLU A 603 15.32 63.98 -18.04
N SER A 604 15.82 62.72 -18.06
CA SER A 604 16.62 62.03 -19.11
C SER A 604 17.90 62.58 -19.83
N VAL A 605 18.71 61.61 -20.30
CA VAL A 605 19.71 61.54 -21.44
C VAL A 605 21.22 61.87 -21.19
N GLU A 606 22.07 61.20 -22.01
CA GLU A 606 23.50 61.39 -22.36
C GLU A 606 24.61 60.85 -21.40
N GLU A 607 25.75 60.28 -21.85
CA GLU A 607 26.04 59.38 -22.99
C GLU A 607 27.39 58.62 -22.74
N ALA A 608 27.79 57.64 -23.57
CA ALA A 608 28.98 56.78 -23.38
C ALA A 608 30.28 57.32 -24.04
N PRO A 609 31.48 56.72 -23.83
CA PRO A 609 31.94 55.66 -24.77
C PRO A 609 32.94 54.56 -24.24
N VAL A 610 32.81 53.33 -24.77
CA VAL A 610 33.82 52.47 -25.49
C VAL A 610 35.31 52.60 -25.07
N GLU A 611 36.13 51.57 -24.76
CA GLU A 611 36.10 50.07 -24.74
C GLU A 611 37.42 49.53 -24.07
N PRO A 612 37.90 48.23 -24.12
CA PRO A 612 37.39 47.00 -24.75
C PRO A 612 37.34 45.68 -23.91
N ALA A 613 36.54 44.73 -24.43
CA ALA A 613 36.55 43.25 -24.34
C ALA A 613 37.35 42.44 -23.27
N VAL A 614 36.60 41.59 -22.53
CA VAL A 614 36.82 40.12 -22.41
C VAL A 614 35.44 39.44 -22.40
N GLU A 615 35.31 38.22 -22.96
CA GLU A 615 34.06 37.46 -23.00
C GLU A 615 33.73 36.75 -21.68
N ALA A 616 32.46 36.79 -21.25
CA ALA A 616 31.89 35.91 -20.24
C ALA A 616 30.41 35.66 -20.57
N ILE A 617 29.97 34.40 -20.58
CA ILE A 617 28.59 34.00 -20.94
C ILE A 617 27.98 33.15 -19.80
N SER A 618 26.67 33.33 -19.58
CA SER A 618 25.77 32.51 -18.77
C SER A 618 26.14 32.25 -17.30
N ILE A 619 25.65 33.13 -16.41
CA ILE A 619 25.12 32.74 -15.09
C ILE A 619 23.72 33.35 -14.89
N GLU A 620 23.58 34.67 -15.13
CA GLU A 620 22.35 35.46 -14.89
C GLU A 620 21.07 34.94 -15.60
N SER A 621 21.22 34.18 -16.69
CA SER A 621 20.07 33.60 -17.43
C SER A 621 19.32 32.51 -16.66
N SER A 622 19.93 31.91 -15.62
CA SER A 622 19.27 30.90 -14.78
C SER A 622 18.15 31.51 -13.94
N ASP A 623 18.47 32.57 -13.21
CA ASP A 623 17.57 33.12 -12.19
C ASP A 623 16.41 33.90 -12.84
N ALA A 624 16.67 34.61 -13.93
CA ALA A 624 15.61 35.27 -14.72
C ALA A 624 14.59 34.29 -15.34
N VAL A 625 15.01 33.04 -15.59
CA VAL A 625 14.12 31.94 -16.04
C VAL A 625 13.37 31.33 -14.84
N ALA A 626 13.99 31.22 -13.67
CA ALA A 626 13.32 30.78 -12.45
C ALA A 626 12.22 31.77 -12.02
N GLU A 627 12.54 33.07 -11.94
CA GLU A 627 11.58 34.12 -11.59
C GLU A 627 10.37 34.14 -12.55
N THR A 628 10.59 34.02 -13.86
CA THR A 628 9.48 34.03 -14.83
C THR A 628 8.64 32.76 -14.81
N ILE A 629 9.18 31.61 -14.41
CA ILE A 629 8.39 30.41 -14.13
C ILE A 629 7.47 30.63 -12.91
N GLU A 630 7.96 31.30 -11.86
CA GLU A 630 7.13 31.65 -10.71
C GLU A 630 6.09 32.73 -11.03
N GLU A 631 6.44 33.74 -11.85
CA GLU A 631 5.52 34.76 -12.38
C GLU A 631 4.33 34.10 -13.12
N VAL A 632 4.62 33.14 -14.02
CA VAL A 632 3.60 32.36 -14.75
C VAL A 632 2.72 31.54 -13.79
N ARG A 633 3.30 30.87 -12.80
CA ARG A 633 2.56 30.08 -11.79
C ARG A 633 1.62 30.97 -10.99
N PHE A 634 2.11 32.11 -10.49
CA PHE A 634 1.33 33.08 -9.74
C PHE A 634 0.11 33.58 -10.52
N TYR A 635 0.29 33.97 -11.79
CA TYR A 635 -0.83 34.40 -12.64
C TYR A 635 -1.83 33.28 -12.92
N LEU A 636 -1.40 32.02 -13.08
CA LEU A 636 -2.30 30.88 -13.28
C LEU A 636 -3.12 30.55 -12.02
N GLU A 637 -2.48 30.54 -10.85
CA GLU A 637 -3.15 30.31 -9.56
C GLU A 637 -4.26 31.35 -9.29
N HIS A 638 -4.01 32.60 -9.66
CA HIS A 638 -4.96 33.70 -9.55
C HIS A 638 -5.92 33.82 -10.76
N SER A 639 -5.95 32.84 -11.67
CA SER A 639 -6.81 32.82 -12.87
C SER A 639 -6.64 34.00 -13.85
N MET A 640 -5.47 34.63 -13.86
CA MET A 640 -5.13 35.80 -14.70
C MET A 640 -4.52 35.36 -16.04
N PHE A 641 -5.28 34.61 -16.83
CA PHE A 641 -4.79 33.84 -17.99
C PHE A 641 -4.07 34.65 -19.07
N ASP A 642 -4.50 35.88 -19.38
CA ASP A 642 -3.82 36.71 -20.39
C ASP A 642 -2.43 37.18 -19.92
N GLN A 643 -2.26 37.40 -18.62
CA GLN A 643 -0.99 37.81 -18.01
C GLN A 643 -0.06 36.60 -17.88
N ALA A 644 -0.58 35.44 -17.46
CA ALA A 644 0.14 34.17 -17.51
C ALA A 644 0.65 33.85 -18.93
N ARG A 645 -0.17 34.11 -19.97
CA ARG A 645 0.21 33.90 -21.37
C ARG A 645 1.29 34.87 -21.84
N ALA A 646 1.25 36.13 -21.42
CA ALA A 646 2.30 37.11 -21.71
C ALA A 646 3.64 36.75 -21.04
N ALA A 647 3.61 36.38 -19.75
CA ALA A 647 4.78 35.91 -19.01
C ALA A 647 5.34 34.59 -19.58
N TYR A 648 4.49 33.68 -20.07
CA TYR A 648 4.93 32.46 -20.73
C TYR A 648 5.64 32.71 -22.08
N ILE A 649 5.19 33.71 -22.85
CA ILE A 649 5.90 34.12 -24.08
C ILE A 649 7.26 34.75 -23.75
N LYS A 650 7.34 35.58 -22.70
CA LYS A 650 8.60 36.14 -22.16
C LYS A 650 9.58 35.02 -21.76
N LEU A 651 9.10 34.03 -21.02
CA LEU A 651 9.86 32.82 -20.67
C LEU A 651 10.37 32.08 -21.92
N GLN A 652 9.50 31.83 -22.92
CA GLN A 652 9.91 31.19 -24.18
C GLN A 652 11.03 31.96 -24.91
N THR A 653 11.05 33.29 -24.85
CA THR A 653 12.13 34.13 -25.41
C THR A 653 13.39 34.22 -24.54
N GLN A 654 13.39 33.66 -23.34
CA GLN A 654 14.58 33.53 -22.47
C GLN A 654 15.18 32.11 -22.52
N THR A 655 14.44 31.13 -23.04
CA THR A 655 14.85 29.72 -23.17
C THR A 655 15.17 29.28 -24.61
N ALA A 656 15.35 30.22 -25.53
CA ALA A 656 15.51 29.99 -26.98
C ALA A 656 16.66 30.84 -27.58
#